data_AF-A0A819L2Q7-F1
#
_entry.id   AF-A0A819L2Q7-F1
#
_cell.length_a   1.000
_cell.length_b   1.000
_cell.length_c   1.000
_cell.angle_alpha   90.00
_cell.angle_beta   90.00
_cell.angle_gamma   90.00
#
_symmetry.space_group_name_H-M   'P 1'
#
loop_
_entity.id
_entity.type
_entity.pdbx_description
1 polymer ?
#
loop_
_entity_poly.entity_id
_entity_poly.type
_entity_poly.pdbx_seq_one_letter_code
_entity_poly.pdbx_strand_id
1 'polypeptide(L)'
;MVQVDGLTVLVSGGYFFDGSLITSLNEDEIRSLVRQALASDIHSFCVCGVFSPCRPDQEQRVAQIIREESSDVFITLSHEIAGLGLIERENVSILNACLRPLALRTMRALEQALSPGIPVFLTQNNGTLLSIDQCIRFPVLTFASGPTNSMVGAAHLTGGGTIVHVDEETRSICFGPDSVGYQLVTHALAFGGQTITGTDVALAAKLTSRMIRPPHFAVCNAVGATLCRVSATIESIVDLVPSSIDNGVQRKHEIDRLTLLVQQQCEQNGAHPNTVHLVDIEQVPLAYYPGGYKHRVLLTAIGQLDLSKLKGHHQQCGGQQILPEFPVRKPQLSKPLKYTSMVNKQPIFDDNGYWIIGPIDIEYIAYGAGILVAASKQIPCVDCDNMGRAFPRLDQKLLFIRGQNVTPTCMCDVLGRTVLYTQETIRNAQELEETLRKECTKMGLRGGLCLPPLTGDQVQKYTVHHSLSLAWFLGKAKFSNHNNAIQAVAQAGHGRIVVSDGKVVSVERNTGAGFVRGHVIIDVEGRMLTIDFQNENLMARFEDKVIASVPDLITLVEQDSGEPLSTETVKYGCRISVLVLPAPEAMTTQEALKYVGPSAFGYNHDYIPPSYYVPVKSVWDVYYNKPSISHNTSVVNDNIN
;
A
#
# COMPACT_ATOMS: atom_id res chain seq x y z
N MET A 1 8.83 -1.17 17.65
CA MET A 1 9.05 -0.28 16.49
C MET A 1 10.46 0.28 16.58
N VAL A 2 11.27 0.14 15.53
CA VAL A 2 12.58 0.78 15.44
C VAL A 2 12.33 2.22 14.99
N GLN A 3 12.66 3.21 15.82
CA GLN A 3 12.57 4.61 15.45
C GLN A 3 13.87 4.98 14.72
N VAL A 4 13.74 5.29 13.43
CA VAL A 4 14.82 5.85 12.62
C VAL A 4 14.73 7.36 12.72
N ASP A 5 15.89 8.01 12.80
CA ASP A 5 16.00 9.35 13.34
C ASP A 5 17.07 10.15 12.60
N GLY A 6 16.74 11.37 12.19
CA GLY A 6 17.58 12.15 11.29
C GLY A 6 17.03 13.53 10.97
N LEU A 7 17.85 14.36 10.30
CA LEU A 7 17.46 15.68 9.84
C LEU A 7 16.50 15.56 8.64
N THR A 8 15.27 16.04 8.78
CA THR A 8 14.27 16.12 7.70
C THR A 8 14.03 17.57 7.34
N VAL A 9 14.13 17.91 6.05
CA VAL A 9 13.92 19.27 5.54
C VAL A 9 13.16 19.21 4.22
N LEU A 10 12.18 20.10 4.05
CA LEU A 10 11.55 20.37 2.77
C LEU A 10 12.31 21.50 2.09
N VAL A 11 12.68 21.30 0.82
CA VAL A 11 13.41 22.29 0.02
C VAL A 11 12.59 22.68 -1.19
N SER A 12 12.91 23.83 -1.78
CA SER A 12 12.31 24.27 -3.04
C SER A 12 12.58 23.22 -4.13
N GLY A 13 11.52 22.69 -4.74
CA GLY A 13 11.56 21.76 -5.87
C GLY A 13 10.21 21.07 -6.10
N GLY A 14 10.18 20.16 -7.07
CA GLY A 14 9.06 19.28 -7.38
C GLY A 14 8.47 19.51 -8.77
N TYR A 15 7.85 18.46 -9.28
CA TYR A 15 7.02 18.49 -10.48
C TYR A 15 5.58 18.16 -10.14
N PHE A 16 4.65 18.72 -10.89
CA PHE A 16 3.32 18.17 -11.02
C PHE A 16 3.38 16.91 -11.92
N PHE A 17 2.36 16.08 -11.86
CA PHE A 17 2.32 14.82 -12.61
C PHE A 17 2.37 15.03 -14.15
N ASP A 18 1.92 16.18 -14.64
CA ASP A 18 2.00 16.57 -16.06
C ASP A 18 3.41 17.04 -16.48
N GLY A 19 4.34 17.08 -15.51
CA GLY A 19 5.71 17.49 -15.70
C GLY A 19 5.94 19.01 -15.61
N SER A 20 4.90 19.80 -15.36
CA SER A 20 5.07 21.23 -15.05
C SER A 20 5.73 21.40 -13.67
N LEU A 21 6.48 22.48 -13.48
CA LEU A 21 7.21 22.73 -12.24
C LEU A 21 6.25 23.12 -11.11
N ILE A 22 6.43 22.52 -9.93
CA ILE A 22 5.83 23.01 -8.69
C ILE A 22 6.57 24.30 -8.28
N THR A 23 7.89 24.18 -8.10
CA THR A 23 8.81 25.30 -7.92
C THR A 23 10.19 24.89 -8.41
N SER A 24 11.04 25.87 -8.73
CA SER A 24 12.42 25.62 -9.14
C SER A 24 13.28 25.19 -7.96
N LEU A 25 14.29 24.35 -8.21
CA LEU A 25 15.31 24.03 -7.21
C LEU A 25 16.06 25.29 -6.79
N ASN A 26 16.21 25.49 -5.47
CA ASN A 26 17.10 26.49 -4.92
C ASN A 26 18.43 25.82 -4.52
N GLU A 27 19.42 25.89 -5.39
CA GLU A 27 20.69 25.18 -5.16
C GLU A 27 21.47 25.71 -3.95
N ASP A 28 21.40 27.02 -3.66
CA ASP A 28 22.09 27.62 -2.52
C ASP A 28 21.48 27.17 -1.19
N GLU A 29 20.14 27.07 -1.14
CA GLU A 29 19.41 26.46 -0.02
C GLU A 29 19.90 25.03 0.22
N ILE A 30 19.95 24.22 -0.84
CA ILE A 30 20.39 22.81 -0.76
C ILE A 30 21.84 22.71 -0.28
N ARG A 31 22.77 23.49 -0.85
CA ARG A 31 24.19 23.49 -0.43
C ARG A 31 24.34 23.85 1.04
N SER A 32 23.62 24.88 1.50
CA SER A 32 23.63 25.31 2.90
C SER A 32 23.19 24.16 3.83
N LEU A 33 22.11 23.47 3.48
CA LEU A 33 21.60 22.33 4.25
C LEU A 33 22.57 21.15 4.26
N VAL A 34 23.20 20.84 3.13
CA VAL A 34 24.21 19.77 3.05
C VAL A 34 25.40 20.08 3.95
N ARG A 35 25.91 21.33 3.93
CA ARG A 35 27.01 21.75 4.84
C ARG A 35 26.62 21.64 6.31
N GLN A 36 25.39 21.99 6.66
CA GLN A 36 24.88 21.86 8.04
C GLN A 36 24.77 20.40 8.48
N ALA A 37 24.29 19.52 7.59
CA ALA A 37 24.22 18.09 7.84
C ALA A 37 25.61 17.48 8.05
N LEU A 38 26.57 17.79 7.17
CA LEU A 38 27.96 17.35 7.29
C LEU A 38 28.62 17.87 8.59
N ALA A 39 28.38 19.14 8.96
CA ALA A 39 28.86 19.69 10.22
C ALA A 39 28.26 19.00 11.46
N SER A 40 27.15 18.28 11.29
CA SER A 40 26.47 17.48 12.33
C SER A 40 26.81 15.98 12.25
N ASP A 41 27.86 15.60 11.50
CA ASP A 41 28.31 14.20 11.31
C ASP A 41 27.26 13.32 10.58
N ILE A 42 26.43 13.92 9.72
CA ILE A 42 25.44 13.22 8.89
C ILE A 42 26.00 13.00 7.49
N HIS A 43 26.26 11.74 7.15
CA HIS A 43 26.85 11.32 5.87
C HIS A 43 25.90 10.51 4.98
N SER A 44 24.67 10.25 5.41
CA SER A 44 23.68 9.49 4.64
C SER A 44 22.47 10.36 4.33
N PHE A 45 22.24 10.60 3.04
CA PHE A 45 21.21 11.47 2.52
C PHE A 45 20.15 10.66 1.78
N CYS A 46 18.89 11.04 1.96
CA CYS A 46 17.74 10.52 1.23
C CYS A 46 17.07 11.70 0.52
N VAL A 47 16.86 11.60 -0.80
CA VAL A 47 16.23 12.64 -1.60
C VAL A 47 14.93 12.10 -2.18
N CYS A 48 13.82 12.75 -1.83
CA CYS A 48 12.47 12.37 -2.24
C CYS A 48 11.78 13.54 -2.95
N GLY A 49 11.61 13.44 -4.27
CA GLY A 49 10.89 14.39 -5.10
C GLY A 49 9.45 13.95 -5.40
N VAL A 50 8.54 14.91 -5.55
CA VAL A 50 7.17 14.65 -6.02
C VAL A 50 7.21 14.23 -7.49
N PHE A 51 6.57 13.09 -7.82
CA PHE A 51 6.61 12.44 -9.15
C PHE A 51 8.01 12.11 -9.69
N SER A 52 9.02 11.97 -8.82
CA SER A 52 10.39 11.66 -9.25
C SER A 52 10.59 10.34 -10.01
N PRO A 53 9.78 9.26 -9.83
CA PRO A 53 9.85 8.09 -10.71
C PRO A 53 9.60 8.40 -12.19
N CYS A 54 8.82 9.44 -12.47
CA CYS A 54 8.57 9.89 -13.85
C CYS A 54 9.56 10.95 -14.31
N ARG A 55 9.98 11.84 -13.39
CA ARG A 55 10.91 12.93 -13.66
C ARG A 55 11.99 13.01 -12.58
N PRO A 56 13.08 12.25 -12.75
CA PRO A 56 14.11 12.11 -11.73
C PRO A 56 15.14 13.25 -11.74
N ASP A 57 15.08 14.16 -12.71
CA ASP A 57 16.10 15.16 -13.00
C ASP A 57 16.40 16.08 -11.82
N GLN A 58 15.38 16.48 -11.04
CA GLN A 58 15.62 17.26 -9.83
C GLN A 58 16.27 16.46 -8.71
N GLU A 59 15.86 15.19 -8.48
CA GLU A 59 16.56 14.33 -7.51
C GLU A 59 18.02 14.11 -7.91
N GLN A 60 18.27 13.89 -9.21
CA GLN A 60 19.61 13.74 -9.76
C GLN A 60 20.44 15.01 -9.60
N ARG A 61 19.85 16.19 -9.79
CA ARG A 61 20.54 17.47 -9.58
C ARG A 61 20.90 17.67 -8.10
N VAL A 62 19.97 17.40 -7.18
CA VAL A 62 20.24 17.43 -5.73
C VAL A 62 21.37 16.46 -5.37
N ALA A 63 21.35 15.24 -5.93
CA ALA A 63 22.41 14.25 -5.74
C ALA A 63 23.79 14.77 -6.19
N GLN A 64 23.83 15.48 -7.32
CA GLN A 64 25.05 16.10 -7.83
C GLN A 64 25.56 17.17 -6.86
N ILE A 65 24.69 18.05 -6.39
CA ILE A 65 25.04 19.10 -5.43
C ILE A 65 25.61 18.49 -4.14
N ILE A 66 24.98 17.43 -3.62
CA ILE A 66 25.48 16.73 -2.42
C ILE A 66 26.91 16.18 -2.67
N ARG A 67 27.17 15.56 -3.84
CA ARG A 67 28.50 15.05 -4.21
C ARG A 67 29.55 16.14 -4.41
N GLU A 68 29.14 17.32 -4.86
CA GLU A 68 30.02 18.48 -5.00
C GLU A 68 30.46 19.02 -3.64
N GLU A 69 29.62 18.92 -2.60
CA GLU A 69 29.97 19.35 -1.23
C GLU A 69 30.80 18.30 -0.48
N SER A 70 30.59 17.00 -0.72
CA SER A 70 31.43 15.93 -0.18
C SER A 70 31.36 14.65 -1.02
N SER A 71 32.51 14.00 -1.22
CA SER A 71 32.60 12.69 -1.88
C SER A 71 32.39 11.52 -0.91
N ASP A 72 32.48 11.74 0.41
CA ASP A 72 32.33 10.71 1.45
C ASP A 72 30.92 10.72 2.03
N VAL A 73 29.95 10.40 1.17
CA VAL A 73 28.51 10.41 1.49
C VAL A 73 27.79 9.26 0.81
N PHE A 74 26.75 8.75 1.47
CA PHE A 74 25.76 7.86 0.88
C PHE A 74 24.56 8.69 0.43
N ILE A 75 24.13 8.52 -0.81
CA ILE A 75 22.96 9.21 -1.37
C ILE A 75 21.96 8.17 -1.88
N THR A 76 20.78 8.16 -1.31
CA THR A 76 19.63 7.38 -1.76
C THR A 76 18.68 8.30 -2.50
N LEU A 77 18.37 7.96 -3.75
CA LEU A 77 17.37 8.65 -4.57
C LEU A 77 16.10 7.82 -4.61
N SER A 78 14.98 8.46 -4.30
CA SER A 78 13.75 7.73 -4.06
C SER A 78 13.19 7.09 -5.33
N HIS A 79 13.38 7.73 -6.48
CA HIS A 79 12.93 7.23 -7.78
C HIS A 79 13.59 5.90 -8.20
N GLU A 80 14.71 5.52 -7.58
CA GLU A 80 15.45 4.31 -7.92
C GLU A 80 14.99 3.09 -7.10
N ILE A 81 14.19 3.31 -6.05
CA ILE A 81 13.88 2.28 -5.04
C ILE A 81 12.43 1.83 -5.10
N ALA A 82 11.50 2.77 -5.23
CA ALA A 82 10.08 2.49 -5.10
C ALA A 82 9.25 3.29 -6.10
N GLY A 83 8.02 2.82 -6.27
CA GLY A 83 7.06 3.32 -7.26
C GLY A 83 6.48 4.70 -6.98
N LEU A 84 5.35 5.01 -7.61
CA LEU A 84 4.74 6.35 -7.58
C LEU A 84 4.27 6.82 -6.20
N GLY A 85 3.91 5.92 -5.29
CA GLY A 85 3.46 6.25 -3.93
C GLY A 85 4.52 7.02 -3.17
N LEU A 86 4.25 8.29 -2.83
CA LEU A 86 5.27 9.18 -2.23
C LEU A 86 5.72 8.69 -0.85
N ILE A 87 4.80 8.21 -0.02
CA ILE A 87 5.05 7.88 1.39
C ILE A 87 5.74 6.53 1.51
N GLU A 88 5.22 5.53 0.80
CA GLU A 88 5.86 4.22 0.69
C GLU A 88 7.27 4.39 0.13
N ARG A 89 7.44 5.24 -0.89
CA ARG A 89 8.74 5.55 -1.47
C ARG A 89 9.65 6.28 -0.49
N GLU A 90 9.17 7.31 0.20
CA GLU A 90 9.95 8.02 1.22
C GLU A 90 10.41 7.07 2.34
N ASN A 91 9.49 6.27 2.89
CA ASN A 91 9.79 5.32 3.97
C ASN A 91 10.85 4.29 3.57
N VAL A 92 10.67 3.64 2.41
CA VAL A 92 11.63 2.64 1.94
C VAL A 92 12.99 3.30 1.62
N SER A 93 12.98 4.53 1.12
CA SER A 93 14.21 5.28 0.81
C SER A 93 14.98 5.69 2.06
N ILE A 94 14.29 6.13 3.13
CA ILE A 94 14.89 6.43 4.43
C ILE A 94 15.49 5.17 5.05
N LEU A 95 14.74 4.07 5.08
CA LEU A 95 15.23 2.78 5.58
C LEU A 95 16.48 2.34 4.81
N ASN A 96 16.44 2.45 3.48
CA ASN A 96 17.58 2.12 2.65
C ASN A 96 18.80 2.96 3.00
N ALA A 97 18.66 4.29 3.05
CA ALA A 97 19.74 5.22 3.39
C ALA A 97 20.42 4.87 4.72
N CYS A 98 19.63 4.52 5.75
CA CYS A 98 20.16 4.17 7.07
C CYS A 98 20.98 2.87 7.08
N LEU A 99 20.72 1.97 6.14
CA LEU A 99 21.35 0.65 6.09
C LEU A 99 22.62 0.63 5.23
N ARG A 100 22.81 1.60 4.34
CA ARG A 100 23.97 1.62 3.42
C ARG A 100 25.32 1.54 4.12
N PRO A 101 25.59 2.26 5.23
CA PRO A 101 26.87 2.15 5.93
C PRO A 101 27.13 0.75 6.51
N LEU A 102 26.07 0.06 6.97
CA LEU A 102 26.18 -1.31 7.47
C LEU A 102 26.34 -2.30 6.31
N ALA A 103 25.60 -2.11 5.22
CA ALA A 103 25.67 -2.92 4.02
C ALA A 103 27.07 -2.89 3.40
N LEU A 104 27.66 -1.70 3.25
CA LEU A 104 29.03 -1.54 2.75
C LEU A 104 30.03 -2.35 3.58
N ARG A 105 29.96 -2.24 4.91
CA ARG A 105 30.86 -2.98 5.82
C ARG A 105 30.67 -4.48 5.71
N THR A 106 29.42 -4.93 5.71
CA THR A 106 29.08 -6.35 5.66
C THR A 106 29.49 -6.98 4.34
N MET A 107 29.23 -6.31 3.22
CA MET A 107 29.59 -6.82 1.89
C MET A 107 31.10 -6.85 1.68
N ARG A 108 31.84 -5.81 2.10
CA ARG A 108 33.31 -5.83 2.04
C ARG A 108 33.93 -6.93 2.90
N ALA A 109 33.41 -7.14 4.11
CA ALA A 109 33.86 -8.23 4.97
C ALA A 109 33.58 -9.60 4.33
N LEU A 110 32.44 -9.75 3.66
CA LEU A 110 32.09 -10.95 2.91
C LEU A 110 33.05 -11.18 1.74
N GLU A 111 33.36 -10.16 0.95
CA GLU A 111 34.34 -10.25 -0.14
C GLU A 111 35.75 -10.62 0.35
N GLN A 112 36.17 -10.05 1.48
CA GLN A 112 37.48 -10.35 2.09
C GLN A 112 37.57 -11.76 2.64
N ALA A 113 36.46 -12.30 3.15
CA ALA A 113 36.39 -13.67 3.67
C ALA A 113 36.38 -14.73 2.55
N LEU A 114 36.04 -14.34 1.32
CA LEU A 114 35.96 -15.23 0.16
C LEU A 114 37.24 -15.14 -0.67
N SER A 115 37.55 -16.22 -1.41
CA SER A 115 38.66 -16.20 -2.35
C SER A 115 38.41 -15.16 -3.46
N PRO A 116 39.44 -14.39 -3.88
CA PRO A 116 39.31 -13.44 -4.96
C PRO A 116 38.74 -14.08 -6.23
N GLY A 117 37.80 -13.40 -6.88
CA GLY A 117 37.20 -13.86 -8.14
C GLY A 117 35.99 -14.79 -8.00
N ILE A 118 35.53 -15.07 -6.76
CA ILE A 118 34.23 -15.70 -6.56
C ILE A 118 33.15 -14.62 -6.60
N PRO A 119 32.24 -14.64 -7.58
CA PRO A 119 31.14 -13.71 -7.63
C PRO A 119 30.10 -14.05 -6.56
N VAL A 120 29.56 -13.02 -5.94
CA VAL A 120 28.64 -13.16 -4.82
C VAL A 120 27.33 -12.48 -5.16
N PHE A 121 26.25 -13.22 -4.95
CA PHE A 121 24.89 -12.71 -5.07
C PHE A 121 24.17 -12.87 -3.74
N LEU A 122 23.28 -11.92 -3.47
CA LEU A 122 22.36 -11.95 -2.34
C LEU A 122 20.95 -12.15 -2.86
N THR A 123 20.08 -12.64 -1.98
CA THR A 123 18.68 -12.88 -2.31
C THR A 123 17.82 -11.72 -1.83
N GLN A 124 16.80 -11.41 -2.62
CA GLN A 124 15.77 -10.42 -2.35
C GLN A 124 14.55 -11.05 -1.67
N ASN A 125 13.70 -10.22 -1.09
CA ASN A 125 12.44 -10.62 -0.48
C ASN A 125 11.36 -11.12 -1.46
N ASN A 126 11.55 -10.90 -2.76
CA ASN A 126 10.70 -11.38 -3.85
C ASN A 126 11.26 -12.66 -4.52
N GLY A 127 12.32 -13.26 -3.97
CA GLY A 127 12.90 -14.50 -4.49
C GLY A 127 13.84 -14.31 -5.69
N THR A 128 14.37 -13.11 -5.89
CA THR A 128 15.32 -12.79 -6.97
C THR A 128 16.72 -12.47 -6.42
N LEU A 129 17.69 -12.28 -7.29
CA LEU A 129 19.11 -12.05 -6.94
C LEU A 129 19.49 -10.57 -7.02
N LEU A 130 20.46 -10.16 -6.20
CA LEU A 130 21.19 -8.89 -6.23
C LEU A 130 22.68 -9.15 -6.29
N SER A 131 23.41 -8.36 -7.08
CA SER A 131 24.87 -8.31 -6.95
C SER A 131 25.29 -7.63 -5.64
N ILE A 132 26.57 -7.75 -5.26
CA ILE A 132 27.14 -7.01 -4.13
C ILE A 132 26.95 -5.50 -4.31
N ASP A 133 27.28 -4.94 -5.47
CA ASP A 133 27.16 -3.50 -5.73
C ASP A 133 25.72 -3.00 -5.54
N GLN A 134 24.75 -3.79 -6.01
CA GLN A 134 23.35 -3.49 -5.82
C GLN A 134 22.93 -3.62 -4.36
N CYS A 135 23.43 -4.61 -3.62
CA CYS A 135 23.15 -4.76 -2.19
C CYS A 135 23.72 -3.60 -1.37
N ILE A 136 24.87 -3.03 -1.73
CA ILE A 136 25.45 -1.85 -1.07
C ILE A 136 24.60 -0.60 -1.37
N ARG A 137 24.04 -0.50 -2.57
CA ARG A 137 23.18 0.62 -2.98
C ARG A 137 21.76 0.50 -2.42
N PHE A 138 21.20 -0.70 -2.41
CA PHE A 138 19.81 -1.03 -2.09
C PHE A 138 19.67 -2.14 -1.04
N PRO A 139 20.32 -2.04 0.15
CA PRO A 139 20.26 -3.11 1.15
C PRO A 139 18.85 -3.41 1.64
N VAL A 140 17.93 -2.46 1.55
CA VAL A 140 16.52 -2.64 1.95
C VAL A 140 15.84 -3.81 1.23
N LEU A 141 16.27 -4.13 0.00
CA LEU A 141 15.68 -5.21 -0.80
C LEU A 141 16.02 -6.61 -0.26
N THR A 142 17.00 -6.71 0.64
CA THR A 142 17.39 -7.98 1.28
C THR A 142 16.59 -8.28 2.55
N PHE A 143 15.79 -7.34 3.05
CA PHE A 143 14.96 -7.57 4.24
C PHE A 143 14.00 -8.72 4.03
N ALA A 144 13.97 -9.68 4.96
CA ALA A 144 13.06 -10.81 4.91
C ALA A 144 13.23 -11.72 3.66
N SER A 145 14.39 -11.71 3.00
CA SER A 145 14.72 -12.73 1.98
C SER A 145 14.76 -14.15 2.53
N GLY A 146 15.14 -14.31 3.80
CA GLY A 146 15.23 -15.61 4.46
C GLY A 146 13.92 -16.42 4.48
N PRO A 147 12.81 -15.85 4.98
CA PRO A 147 11.48 -16.46 4.87
C PRO A 147 11.11 -16.83 3.42
N THR A 148 11.28 -15.90 2.46
CA THR A 148 10.97 -16.13 1.04
C THR A 148 11.76 -17.32 0.48
N ASN A 149 13.07 -17.36 0.70
CA ASN A 149 13.91 -18.47 0.27
C ASN A 149 13.47 -19.79 0.92
N SER A 150 13.12 -19.76 2.21
CA SER A 150 12.69 -20.96 2.91
C SER A 150 11.39 -21.51 2.33
N MET A 151 10.45 -20.65 1.94
CA MET A 151 9.22 -21.04 1.26
C MET A 151 9.49 -21.63 -0.13
N VAL A 152 10.32 -20.97 -0.95
CA VAL A 152 10.69 -21.45 -2.28
C VAL A 152 11.42 -22.80 -2.19
N GLY A 153 12.37 -22.93 -1.27
CA GLY A 153 13.11 -24.17 -1.06
C GLY A 153 12.25 -25.28 -0.48
N ALA A 154 11.32 -24.98 0.43
CA ALA A 154 10.35 -25.95 0.93
C ALA A 154 9.43 -26.44 -0.20
N ALA A 155 8.93 -25.55 -1.06
CA ALA A 155 8.13 -25.91 -2.23
C ALA A 155 8.91 -26.85 -3.18
N HIS A 156 10.21 -26.60 -3.37
CA HIS A 156 11.06 -27.47 -4.18
C HIS A 156 11.33 -28.84 -3.54
N LEU A 157 11.70 -28.85 -2.24
CA LEU A 157 12.08 -30.08 -1.52
C LEU A 157 10.91 -31.00 -1.16
N THR A 158 9.69 -30.47 -1.08
CA THR A 158 8.50 -31.27 -0.73
C THR A 158 7.97 -32.09 -1.90
N GLY A 159 8.52 -31.95 -3.12
CA GLY A 159 8.11 -32.74 -4.28
C GLY A 159 6.65 -32.53 -4.69
N GLY A 160 5.96 -31.53 -4.12
CA GLY A 160 4.55 -31.27 -4.40
C GLY A 160 4.28 -30.98 -5.88
N GLY A 161 5.31 -30.56 -6.64
CA GLY A 161 5.25 -30.31 -8.07
C GLY A 161 5.47 -31.53 -8.97
N THR A 162 5.58 -32.76 -8.47
CA THR A 162 5.66 -33.94 -9.35
C THR A 162 4.46 -33.97 -10.29
N ILE A 163 4.71 -34.01 -11.60
CA ILE A 163 3.66 -34.06 -12.61
C ILE A 163 3.01 -35.44 -12.56
N VAL A 164 1.69 -35.44 -12.64
CA VAL A 164 0.87 -36.64 -12.72
C VAL A 164 0.44 -36.82 -14.16
N HIS A 165 0.90 -37.89 -14.79
CA HIS A 165 0.50 -38.28 -16.12
C HIS A 165 -0.67 -39.25 -16.03
N VAL A 166 -1.74 -38.94 -16.76
CA VAL A 166 -2.90 -39.82 -16.90
C VAL A 166 -2.96 -40.23 -18.37
N ASP A 167 -2.82 -41.52 -18.63
CA ASP A 167 -3.06 -42.09 -19.95
C ASP A 167 -4.57 -42.24 -20.14
N GLU A 168 -5.15 -41.53 -21.11
CA GLU A 168 -6.59 -41.50 -21.34
C GLU A 168 -7.15 -42.83 -21.88
N GLU A 169 -6.34 -43.63 -22.58
CA GLU A 169 -6.76 -44.92 -23.16
C GLU A 169 -6.68 -46.04 -22.13
N THR A 170 -5.58 -46.11 -21.38
CA THR A 170 -5.34 -47.19 -20.42
C THR A 170 -5.83 -46.85 -19.00
N ARG A 171 -6.16 -45.58 -18.74
CA ARG A 171 -6.43 -45.01 -17.40
C ARG A 171 -5.30 -45.25 -16.40
N SER A 172 -4.08 -45.52 -16.89
CA SER A 172 -2.92 -45.66 -16.03
C SER A 172 -2.46 -44.29 -15.54
N ILE A 173 -2.07 -44.23 -14.27
CA ILE A 173 -1.59 -43.01 -13.62
C ILE A 173 -0.12 -43.21 -13.27
N CYS A 174 0.73 -42.34 -13.80
CA CYS A 174 2.16 -42.35 -13.54
C CYS A 174 2.57 -41.05 -12.84
N PHE A 175 3.39 -41.17 -11.79
CA PHE A 175 3.96 -40.03 -11.07
C PHE A 175 5.40 -39.84 -11.50
N GLY A 176 5.72 -38.65 -12.03
CA GLY A 176 7.05 -38.34 -12.53
C GLY A 176 7.42 -39.12 -13.81
N PRO A 177 8.69 -39.03 -14.26
CA PRO A 177 9.82 -38.37 -13.59
C PRO A 177 9.75 -36.83 -13.58
N ASP A 178 8.87 -36.24 -14.39
CA ASP A 178 8.79 -34.79 -14.57
C ASP A 178 8.16 -34.06 -13.37
N SER A 179 8.58 -32.81 -13.16
CA SER A 179 8.10 -31.96 -12.06
C SER A 179 8.07 -30.49 -12.46
N VAL A 180 7.03 -29.77 -12.05
CA VAL A 180 6.98 -28.29 -12.16
C VAL A 180 7.86 -27.60 -11.11
N GLY A 181 8.37 -28.33 -10.10
CA GLY A 181 9.34 -27.84 -9.12
C GLY A 181 8.93 -26.52 -8.48
N TYR A 182 9.77 -25.48 -8.63
CA TYR A 182 9.52 -24.15 -8.08
C TYR A 182 8.35 -23.41 -8.75
N GLN A 183 7.92 -23.84 -9.95
CA GLN A 183 6.76 -23.29 -10.67
C GLN A 183 5.43 -23.90 -10.21
N LEU A 184 5.44 -24.69 -9.13
CA LEU A 184 4.23 -25.28 -8.55
C LEU A 184 3.10 -24.25 -8.39
N VAL A 185 3.42 -23.08 -7.86
CA VAL A 185 2.43 -22.01 -7.60
C VAL A 185 1.88 -21.32 -8.86
N THR A 186 2.43 -21.60 -10.04
CA THR A 186 1.93 -21.04 -11.31
C THR A 186 1.36 -22.11 -12.25
N HIS A 187 1.88 -23.32 -12.21
CA HIS A 187 1.52 -24.37 -13.17
C HIS A 187 0.60 -25.44 -12.60
N ALA A 188 0.53 -25.64 -11.29
CA ALA A 188 -0.36 -26.64 -10.70
C ALA A 188 -1.82 -26.18 -10.66
N LEU A 189 -2.75 -27.13 -10.76
CA LEU A 189 -4.20 -26.86 -10.82
C LEU A 189 -4.72 -26.11 -9.58
N ALA A 190 -4.24 -26.47 -8.39
CA ALA A 190 -4.65 -25.84 -7.12
C ALA A 190 -4.34 -24.34 -7.07
N PHE A 191 -3.33 -23.92 -7.84
CA PHE A 191 -2.90 -22.53 -7.95
C PHE A 191 -3.37 -21.86 -9.26
N GLY A 192 -4.24 -22.51 -10.04
CA GLY A 192 -4.84 -21.96 -11.26
C GLY A 192 -4.06 -22.23 -12.55
N GLY A 193 -3.02 -23.08 -12.50
CA GLY A 193 -2.34 -23.59 -13.68
C GLY A 193 -3.08 -24.74 -14.36
N GLN A 194 -2.44 -25.38 -15.34
CA GLN A 194 -3.07 -26.46 -16.16
C GLN A 194 -2.48 -27.85 -15.92
N THR A 195 -1.41 -27.96 -15.13
CA THR A 195 -0.68 -29.22 -14.93
C THR A 195 -1.19 -29.91 -13.66
N ILE A 196 -1.60 -31.17 -13.77
CA ILE A 196 -1.92 -31.98 -12.59
C ILE A 196 -0.63 -32.33 -11.87
N THR A 197 -0.54 -32.01 -10.59
CA THR A 197 0.61 -32.29 -9.73
C THR A 197 0.24 -33.16 -8.54
N GLY A 198 1.25 -33.72 -7.87
CA GLY A 198 1.05 -34.46 -6.61
C GLY A 198 0.34 -33.64 -5.52
N THR A 199 0.54 -32.31 -5.51
CA THR A 199 -0.19 -31.39 -4.63
C THR A 199 -1.69 -31.39 -4.91
N ASP A 200 -2.06 -31.36 -6.20
CA ASP A 200 -3.46 -31.33 -6.63
C ASP A 200 -4.18 -32.62 -6.24
N VAL A 201 -3.53 -33.77 -6.42
CA VAL A 201 -4.04 -35.09 -6.03
C VAL A 201 -4.22 -35.17 -4.51
N ALA A 202 -3.25 -34.70 -3.73
CA ALA A 202 -3.32 -34.71 -2.26
C ALA A 202 -4.45 -33.82 -1.72
N LEU A 203 -4.65 -32.64 -2.32
CA LEU A 203 -5.74 -31.73 -1.99
C LEU A 203 -7.11 -32.30 -2.38
N ALA A 204 -7.25 -32.83 -3.60
CA ALA A 204 -8.49 -33.43 -4.08
C ALA A 204 -8.92 -34.64 -3.23
N ALA A 205 -7.97 -35.44 -2.76
CA ALA A 205 -8.23 -36.58 -1.90
C ALA A 205 -8.58 -36.19 -0.44
N LYS A 206 -8.48 -34.91 -0.06
CA LYS A 206 -8.69 -34.41 1.32
C LYS A 206 -7.83 -35.16 2.37
N LEU A 207 -6.64 -35.62 1.98
CA LEU A 207 -5.83 -36.58 2.76
C LEU A 207 -4.83 -35.94 3.73
N THR A 208 -4.87 -34.63 3.99
CA THR A 208 -3.85 -33.97 4.81
C THR A 208 -4.09 -34.19 6.32
N SER A 209 -3.76 -35.40 6.77
CA SER A 209 -3.74 -35.83 8.17
C SER A 209 -2.32 -35.80 8.79
N ARG A 210 -1.27 -35.53 7.99
CA ARG A 210 0.12 -35.64 8.40
C ARG A 210 0.98 -34.50 7.86
N MET A 211 1.77 -33.90 8.74
CA MET A 211 2.80 -32.92 8.42
C MET A 211 4.03 -33.64 7.84
N ILE A 212 4.42 -33.30 6.61
CA ILE A 212 5.60 -33.86 5.96
C ILE A 212 6.77 -32.91 6.21
N ARG A 213 7.80 -33.41 6.90
CA ARG A 213 9.09 -32.76 7.02
C ARG A 213 10.00 -33.31 5.93
N PRO A 214 10.27 -32.57 4.84
CA PRO A 214 11.06 -33.12 3.73
C PRO A 214 12.49 -33.45 4.18
N PRO A 215 13.16 -34.41 3.54
CA PRO A 215 14.61 -34.53 3.66
C PRO A 215 15.27 -33.18 3.40
N HIS A 216 16.29 -32.84 4.17
CA HIS A 216 16.99 -31.55 4.08
C HIS A 216 16.13 -30.31 4.40
N PHE A 217 14.98 -30.44 5.08
CA PHE A 217 14.17 -29.28 5.53
C PHE A 217 15.01 -28.24 6.31
N ALA A 218 16.05 -28.68 7.02
CA ALA A 218 16.95 -27.84 7.80
C ALA A 218 17.73 -26.83 6.95
N VAL A 219 17.83 -27.08 5.64
CA VAL A 219 18.52 -26.22 4.67
C VAL A 219 17.58 -25.69 3.58
N CYS A 220 16.26 -25.69 3.81
CA CYS A 220 15.26 -25.12 2.87
C CYS A 220 15.63 -23.72 2.40
N ASN A 221 16.11 -22.87 3.32
CA ASN A 221 16.57 -21.53 2.98
C ASN A 221 17.66 -21.53 1.91
N ALA A 222 18.71 -22.35 2.09
CA ALA A 222 19.81 -22.45 1.14
C ALA A 222 19.34 -23.01 -0.20
N VAL A 223 18.47 -24.02 -0.19
CA VAL A 223 17.89 -24.58 -1.42
C VAL A 223 17.08 -23.52 -2.17
N GLY A 224 16.21 -22.77 -1.48
CA GLY A 224 15.45 -21.70 -2.14
C GLY A 224 16.34 -20.59 -2.69
N ALA A 225 17.40 -20.21 -1.97
CA ALA A 225 18.35 -19.22 -2.46
C ALA A 225 19.04 -19.65 -3.77
N THR A 226 19.27 -20.95 -3.97
CA THR A 226 19.86 -21.48 -5.22
C THR A 226 18.88 -21.46 -6.41
N LEU A 227 17.59 -21.32 -6.15
CA LEU A 227 16.53 -21.30 -7.17
C LEU A 227 16.16 -19.87 -7.61
N CYS A 228 16.69 -18.85 -6.93
CA CYS A 228 16.42 -17.46 -7.22
C CYS A 228 16.92 -17.06 -8.62
N ARG A 229 16.16 -16.19 -9.28
CA ARG A 229 16.44 -15.68 -10.63
C ARG A 229 16.91 -14.23 -10.58
N VAL A 230 17.53 -13.75 -11.65
CA VAL A 230 17.79 -12.31 -11.79
C VAL A 230 16.50 -11.63 -12.25
N SER A 231 16.19 -10.45 -11.73
CA SER A 231 15.01 -9.68 -12.12
C SER A 231 15.31 -8.22 -12.36
N ALA A 232 14.40 -7.56 -13.08
CA ALA A 232 14.31 -6.12 -13.13
C ALA A 232 12.83 -5.70 -13.20
N THR A 233 12.53 -4.53 -12.66
CA THR A 233 11.19 -3.94 -12.67
C THR A 233 11.31 -2.49 -13.10
N ILE A 234 10.40 -2.05 -13.98
CA ILE A 234 10.28 -0.66 -14.41
C ILE A 234 8.84 -0.20 -14.19
N GLU A 235 8.69 0.99 -13.62
CA GLU A 235 7.40 1.68 -13.46
C GLU A 235 7.43 3.00 -14.23
N SER A 236 6.38 3.30 -14.98
CA SER A 236 6.26 4.54 -15.75
C SER A 236 4.81 5.01 -15.87
N ILE A 237 4.61 6.33 -16.05
CA ILE A 237 3.32 6.90 -16.46
C ILE A 237 3.37 7.13 -17.97
N VAL A 238 2.47 6.50 -18.70
CA VAL A 238 2.38 6.58 -20.17
C VAL A 238 0.99 7.04 -20.62
N ASP A 239 0.94 7.64 -21.79
CA ASP A 239 -0.30 7.95 -22.49
C ASP A 239 -0.74 6.72 -23.30
N LEU A 240 -1.80 6.07 -22.85
CA LEU A 240 -2.49 5.00 -23.57
C LEU A 240 -3.88 5.50 -23.97
N VAL A 241 -3.99 5.94 -25.23
CA VAL A 241 -5.27 6.25 -25.84
C VAL A 241 -6.11 4.95 -25.96
N PRO A 242 -7.47 5.01 -25.91
CA PRO A 242 -8.29 3.82 -25.98
C PRO A 242 -8.16 3.21 -27.37
N SER A 243 -8.12 1.88 -27.42
CA SER A 243 -7.91 1.15 -28.68
C SER A 243 -8.97 1.45 -29.74
N SER A 244 -10.13 2.02 -29.37
CA SER A 244 -11.15 2.49 -30.30
C SER A 244 -10.76 3.70 -31.14
N ILE A 245 -9.71 4.46 -30.75
CA ILE A 245 -9.28 5.68 -31.44
C ILE A 245 -8.11 5.40 -32.38
N ASP A 246 -7.12 4.61 -31.93
CA ASP A 246 -5.86 4.40 -32.65
C ASP A 246 -5.60 2.93 -33.01
N ASN A 247 -6.60 2.04 -32.85
CA ASN A 247 -6.45 0.59 -33.01
C ASN A 247 -5.37 -0.03 -32.10
N GLY A 248 -5.04 0.62 -30.98
CA GLY A 248 -4.07 0.13 -30.00
C GLY A 248 -2.60 0.30 -30.40
N VAL A 249 -2.31 1.12 -31.41
CA VAL A 249 -0.94 1.34 -31.92
C VAL A 249 -0.04 1.97 -30.86
N GLN A 250 -0.49 3.04 -30.22
CA GLN A 250 0.28 3.73 -29.18
C GLN A 250 0.50 2.83 -27.97
N ARG A 251 -0.54 2.08 -27.60
CA ARG A 251 -0.45 1.09 -26.51
C ARG A 251 0.64 0.07 -26.78
N LYS A 252 0.64 -0.52 -27.97
CA LYS A 252 1.67 -1.48 -28.36
C LYS A 252 3.06 -0.84 -28.32
N HIS A 253 3.20 0.36 -28.87
CA HIS A 253 4.48 1.07 -28.90
C HIS A 253 5.08 1.33 -27.51
N GLU A 254 4.28 1.85 -26.58
CA GLU A 254 4.77 2.15 -25.22
C GLU A 254 5.09 0.88 -24.43
N ILE A 255 4.27 -0.16 -24.55
CA ILE A 255 4.54 -1.45 -23.89
C ILE A 255 5.80 -2.11 -24.47
N ASP A 256 5.98 -2.11 -25.79
CA ASP A 256 7.18 -2.67 -26.45
C ASP A 256 8.44 -1.90 -26.02
N ARG A 257 8.37 -0.57 -25.94
CA ARG A 257 9.46 0.28 -25.45
C ARG A 257 9.84 -0.05 -24.00
N LEU A 258 8.86 -0.09 -23.10
CA LEU A 258 9.11 -0.40 -21.68
C LEU A 258 9.61 -1.85 -21.51
N THR A 259 9.11 -2.79 -22.34
CA THR A 259 9.56 -4.18 -22.36
C THR A 259 11.04 -4.28 -22.68
N LEU A 260 11.50 -3.57 -23.71
CA LEU A 260 12.91 -3.54 -24.08
C LEU A 260 13.79 -3.00 -22.93
N LEU A 261 13.35 -1.93 -22.28
CA LEU A 261 14.09 -1.32 -21.16
C LEU A 261 14.20 -2.27 -19.97
N VAL A 262 13.11 -2.95 -19.58
CA VAL A 262 13.14 -3.85 -18.42
C VAL A 262 13.95 -5.10 -18.71
N GLN A 263 13.92 -5.61 -19.94
CA GLN A 263 14.76 -6.73 -20.37
C GLN A 263 16.25 -6.36 -20.33
N GLN A 264 16.61 -5.19 -20.88
CA GLN A 264 17.99 -4.68 -20.82
C GLN A 264 18.47 -4.52 -19.38
N GLN A 265 17.63 -3.97 -18.49
CA GLN A 265 17.98 -3.84 -17.07
C GLN A 265 18.16 -5.21 -16.40
N CYS A 266 17.33 -6.21 -16.74
CA CYS A 266 17.47 -7.58 -16.24
C CYS A 266 18.80 -8.21 -16.67
N GLU A 267 19.21 -8.01 -17.93
CA GLU A 267 20.51 -8.47 -18.44
C GLU A 267 21.70 -7.77 -17.77
N GLN A 268 21.58 -6.46 -17.53
CA GLN A 268 22.59 -5.67 -16.79
C GLN A 268 22.70 -6.14 -15.34
N ASN A 269 21.60 -6.59 -14.74
CA ASN A 269 21.58 -7.19 -13.39
C ASN A 269 22.23 -8.59 -13.35
N GLY A 270 22.67 -9.13 -14.50
CA GLY A 270 23.38 -10.41 -14.60
C GLY A 270 22.57 -11.55 -15.21
N ALA A 271 21.37 -11.28 -15.76
CA ALA A 271 20.61 -12.32 -16.44
C ALA A 271 21.27 -12.73 -17.77
N HIS A 272 21.09 -14.00 -18.13
CA HIS A 272 21.48 -14.51 -19.44
C HIS A 272 20.46 -14.04 -20.49
N PRO A 273 20.87 -13.32 -21.56
CA PRO A 273 19.96 -12.66 -22.51
C PRO A 273 18.85 -13.58 -23.05
N ASN A 274 19.22 -14.80 -23.46
CA ASN A 274 18.27 -15.76 -24.04
C ASN A 274 17.25 -16.36 -23.05
N THR A 275 17.34 -16.02 -21.76
CA THR A 275 16.43 -16.52 -20.74
C THR A 275 15.49 -15.44 -20.18
N VAL A 276 15.70 -14.18 -20.57
CA VAL A 276 14.95 -13.04 -20.06
C VAL A 276 13.56 -13.00 -20.68
N HIS A 277 12.53 -12.99 -19.85
CA HIS A 277 11.13 -12.84 -20.27
C HIS A 277 10.34 -12.03 -19.25
N LEU A 278 9.26 -11.41 -19.70
CA LEU A 278 8.32 -10.73 -18.82
C LEU A 278 7.52 -11.75 -18.00
N VAL A 279 7.30 -11.41 -16.74
CA VAL A 279 6.46 -12.20 -15.82
C VAL A 279 5.27 -11.44 -15.29
N ASP A 280 5.32 -10.11 -15.34
CA ASP A 280 4.21 -9.29 -14.87
C ASP A 280 4.11 -8.00 -15.70
N ILE A 281 2.87 -7.63 -15.98
CA ILE A 281 2.47 -6.41 -16.68
C ILE A 281 1.25 -5.86 -15.94
N GLU A 282 1.48 -4.92 -15.02
CA GLU A 282 0.41 -4.22 -14.33
C GLU A 282 0.13 -2.91 -15.07
N GLN A 283 -1.15 -2.65 -15.38
CA GLN A 283 -1.57 -1.40 -16.01
C GLN A 283 -2.75 -0.83 -15.24
N VAL A 284 -2.53 0.30 -14.58
CA VAL A 284 -3.54 0.97 -13.76
C VAL A 284 -3.80 2.36 -14.34
N PRO A 285 -4.99 2.63 -14.89
CA PRO A 285 -5.35 3.99 -15.29
C PRO A 285 -5.32 4.92 -14.08
N LEU A 286 -4.75 6.11 -14.25
CA LEU A 286 -4.72 7.10 -13.18
C LEU A 286 -6.11 7.72 -13.03
N ALA A 287 -6.73 7.50 -11.88
CA ALA A 287 -8.00 8.11 -11.54
C ALA A 287 -7.89 9.64 -11.62
N TYR A 288 -8.98 10.29 -12.08
CA TYR A 288 -9.16 11.74 -12.12
C TYR A 288 -8.41 12.52 -13.22
N TYR A 289 -7.78 11.84 -14.18
CA TYR A 289 -7.22 12.51 -15.36
C TYR A 289 -8.28 12.78 -16.44
N PRO A 290 -8.40 14.01 -16.96
CA PRO A 290 -9.29 14.32 -18.08
C PRO A 290 -8.94 13.48 -19.31
N GLY A 291 -9.92 12.75 -19.84
CA GLY A 291 -9.74 11.85 -20.98
C GLY A 291 -9.38 10.40 -20.62
N GLY A 292 -8.89 10.11 -19.41
CA GLY A 292 -8.66 8.73 -18.96
C GLY A 292 -7.51 7.99 -19.68
N TYR A 293 -6.64 8.72 -20.40
CA TYR A 293 -5.56 8.11 -21.21
C TYR A 293 -4.23 7.95 -20.48
N LYS A 294 -4.09 8.45 -19.25
CA LYS A 294 -2.84 8.30 -18.48
C LYS A 294 -2.89 7.00 -17.69
N HIS A 295 -1.92 6.13 -17.91
CA HIS A 295 -1.80 4.86 -17.21
C HIS A 295 -0.46 4.75 -16.50
N ARG A 296 -0.50 4.28 -15.25
CA ARG A 296 0.65 3.71 -14.56
C ARG A 296 0.88 2.32 -15.11
N VAL A 297 2.07 2.05 -15.63
CA VAL A 297 2.48 0.75 -16.15
C VAL A 297 3.68 0.25 -15.35
N LEU A 298 3.57 -0.96 -14.82
CA LEU A 298 4.64 -1.67 -14.13
C LEU A 298 4.96 -2.94 -14.92
N LEU A 299 6.22 -3.10 -15.35
CA LEU A 299 6.70 -4.32 -16.00
C LEU A 299 7.76 -4.98 -15.15
N THR A 300 7.67 -6.30 -14.99
CA THR A 300 8.72 -7.09 -14.35
C THR A 300 9.24 -8.16 -15.31
N ALA A 301 10.56 -8.23 -15.48
CA ALA A 301 11.25 -9.26 -16.23
C ALA A 301 12.11 -10.12 -15.30
N ILE A 302 12.24 -11.41 -15.63
CA ILE A 302 13.17 -12.33 -14.96
C ILE A 302 14.00 -13.11 -15.97
N GLY A 303 15.19 -13.53 -15.55
CA GLY A 303 16.05 -14.43 -16.32
C GLY A 303 16.92 -15.31 -15.41
N GLN A 304 17.50 -16.36 -15.99
CA GLN A 304 18.48 -17.18 -15.31
C GLN A 304 19.79 -16.39 -15.15
N LEU A 305 20.50 -16.62 -14.05
CA LEU A 305 21.80 -16.02 -13.81
C LEU A 305 22.80 -16.47 -14.90
N ASP A 306 23.47 -15.52 -15.53
CA ASP A 306 24.49 -15.81 -16.53
C ASP A 306 25.81 -16.22 -15.86
N LEU A 307 26.02 -17.52 -15.72
CA LEU A 307 27.24 -18.08 -15.13
C LEU A 307 28.51 -17.79 -15.97
N SER A 308 28.38 -17.35 -17.23
CA SER A 308 29.53 -17.01 -18.07
C SER A 308 30.11 -15.64 -17.75
N LYS A 309 29.25 -14.66 -17.40
CA LYS A 309 29.64 -13.31 -16.96
C LYS A 309 30.37 -13.30 -15.60
N LEU A 310 30.21 -14.37 -14.83
CA LEU A 310 30.91 -14.61 -13.56
C LEU A 310 32.43 -14.69 -13.66
N LYS A 311 32.98 -14.96 -14.85
CA LYS A 311 34.43 -15.12 -15.07
C LYS A 311 35.17 -13.80 -15.36
N GLY A 312 34.47 -12.65 -15.39
CA GLY A 312 35.00 -11.42 -15.99
C GLY A 312 34.99 -10.13 -15.17
N HIS A 313 34.30 -10.04 -14.03
CA HIS A 313 34.26 -8.80 -13.24
C HIS A 313 35.46 -8.66 -12.30
N HIS A 314 36.63 -8.44 -12.90
CA HIS A 314 37.80 -7.89 -12.22
C HIS A 314 37.77 -6.36 -12.29
N GLN A 315 36.97 -5.72 -11.44
CA GLN A 315 37.31 -4.37 -11.00
C GLN A 315 37.78 -4.46 -9.56
N GLN A 316 39.09 -4.33 -9.36
CA GLN A 316 39.65 -4.00 -8.06
C GLN A 316 38.95 -2.72 -7.58
N CYS A 317 38.11 -2.81 -6.55
CA CYS A 317 37.85 -1.66 -5.70
C CYS A 317 39.21 -1.24 -5.13
N GLY A 318 39.75 -0.14 -5.65
CA GLY A 318 41.09 0.33 -5.34
C GLY A 318 41.29 0.59 -3.84
N GLY A 319 42.49 0.21 -3.37
CA GLY A 319 43.08 0.67 -2.12
C GLY A 319 42.74 -0.15 -0.88
N GLN A 320 43.75 -0.80 -0.31
CA GLN A 320 43.80 -1.14 1.12
C GLN A 320 43.72 0.15 1.94
N GLN A 321 42.52 0.70 2.15
CA GLN A 321 42.30 1.62 3.26
C GLN A 321 41.93 0.78 4.47
N ILE A 322 42.79 0.83 5.48
CA ILE A 322 42.50 0.37 6.83
C ILE A 322 41.13 0.94 7.20
N LEU A 323 40.18 0.06 7.53
CA LEU A 323 38.86 0.46 7.97
C LEU A 323 39.02 1.44 9.13
N PRO A 324 38.58 2.71 9.03
CA PRO A 324 38.44 3.49 10.24
C PRO A 324 37.44 2.74 11.13
N GLU A 325 37.81 2.52 12.38
CA GLU A 325 36.82 2.20 13.40
C GLU A 325 35.77 3.30 13.32
N PHE A 326 34.55 2.95 12.91
CA PHE A 326 33.40 3.83 13.05
C PHE A 326 32.83 3.55 14.43
N PRO A 327 33.24 4.30 15.47
CA PRO A 327 32.53 4.25 16.74
C PRO A 327 31.04 4.43 16.45
N VAL A 328 30.20 3.64 17.12
CA VAL A 328 28.77 3.94 17.22
C VAL A 328 28.67 5.26 17.99
N ARG A 329 28.85 6.38 17.28
CA ARG A 329 28.71 7.71 17.83
C ARG A 329 27.22 7.98 17.87
N LYS A 330 26.68 8.05 19.08
CA LYS A 330 25.47 8.85 19.28
C LYS A 330 25.86 10.29 18.92
N PRO A 331 25.21 10.93 17.94
CA PRO A 331 25.53 12.32 17.63
C PRO A 331 25.40 13.15 18.92
N GLN A 332 26.50 13.77 19.35
CA GLN A 332 26.44 14.79 20.40
C GLN A 332 25.97 16.09 19.74
N LEU A 333 24.66 16.20 19.62
CA LEU A 333 24.00 17.43 19.19
C LEU A 333 24.32 18.53 20.23
N SER A 334 25.20 19.47 19.85
CA SER A 334 25.69 20.56 20.71
C SER A 334 24.59 21.56 21.12
N LYS A 335 23.42 21.44 20.50
CA LYS A 335 22.12 21.95 20.95
C LYS A 335 21.06 20.91 20.56
N PRO A 336 19.98 20.70 21.31
CA PRO A 336 18.87 19.89 20.83
C PRO A 336 18.39 20.54 19.53
N LEU A 337 18.70 19.90 18.38
CA LEU A 337 17.96 20.16 17.18
C LEU A 337 16.52 19.82 17.52
N LYS A 338 15.59 20.72 17.19
CA LYS A 338 14.17 20.50 17.45
C LYS A 338 13.73 19.27 16.70
N TYR A 339 13.76 18.16 17.41
CA TYR A 339 13.13 16.92 17.06
C TYR A 339 11.63 17.15 16.97
N THR A 340 11.08 17.07 15.77
CA THR A 340 9.72 16.57 15.60
C THR A 340 9.86 15.09 15.28
N SER A 341 9.78 14.25 16.30
CA SER A 341 9.58 12.81 16.10
C SER A 341 8.41 12.61 15.11
N MET A 342 8.49 11.63 14.22
CA MET A 342 7.38 11.26 13.32
C MET A 342 6.12 10.78 14.07
N VAL A 343 6.21 10.60 15.39
CA VAL A 343 5.09 10.30 16.30
C VAL A 343 4.50 11.59 16.95
N ASN A 344 5.11 12.76 16.73
CA ASN A 344 4.65 14.08 17.19
C ASN A 344 5.14 15.17 16.22
N LYS A 345 4.69 15.16 14.96
CA LYS A 345 4.84 16.36 14.13
C LYS A 345 3.93 17.43 14.73
N GLN A 346 4.53 18.44 15.36
CA GLN A 346 3.80 19.63 15.81
C GLN A 346 3.36 20.40 14.55
N PRO A 347 2.10 20.85 14.46
CA PRO A 347 1.66 21.69 13.36
C PRO A 347 2.56 22.93 13.24
N ILE A 348 2.98 23.25 12.02
CA ILE A 348 3.80 24.42 11.74
C ILE A 348 2.86 25.57 11.41
N PHE A 349 2.99 26.71 12.07
CA PHE A 349 2.13 27.87 11.79
C PHE A 349 2.93 28.97 11.09
N ASP A 350 2.27 29.74 10.24
CA ASP A 350 2.81 31.01 9.76
C ASP A 350 2.71 32.09 10.85
N ASP A 351 3.26 33.28 10.57
CA ASP A 351 3.28 34.41 11.49
C ASP A 351 1.88 34.93 11.86
N ASN A 352 0.85 34.55 11.10
CA ASN A 352 -0.55 34.89 11.35
C ASN A 352 -1.31 33.80 12.11
N GLY A 353 -0.66 32.69 12.46
CA GLY A 353 -1.27 31.56 13.17
C GLY A 353 -2.04 30.59 12.27
N TYR A 354 -1.87 30.66 10.95
CA TYR A 354 -2.40 29.67 10.01
C TYR A 354 -1.50 28.46 9.94
N TRP A 355 -2.10 27.27 9.97
CA TRP A 355 -1.34 26.02 9.91
C TRP A 355 -0.85 25.77 8.48
N ILE A 356 0.45 25.62 8.33
CA ILE A 356 1.14 25.18 7.12
C ILE A 356 1.00 23.65 7.04
N ILE A 357 0.08 23.20 6.17
CA ILE A 357 -0.24 21.79 5.95
C ILE A 357 0.83 21.16 5.06
N GLY A 358 1.52 20.12 5.54
CA GLY A 358 2.48 19.34 4.74
C GLY A 358 1.91 18.01 4.23
N PRO A 359 2.68 17.25 3.41
CA PRO A 359 2.22 15.99 2.80
C PRO A 359 1.75 14.92 3.79
N ILE A 360 2.45 14.80 4.93
CA ILE A 360 2.11 13.90 6.03
C ILE A 360 0.81 14.33 6.72
N ASP A 361 0.62 15.64 6.88
CA ASP A 361 -0.61 16.18 7.47
C ASP A 361 -1.81 15.83 6.59
N ILE A 362 -1.65 15.85 5.27
CA ILE A 362 -2.69 15.43 4.30
C ILE A 362 -2.99 13.93 4.36
N GLU A 363 -2.00 13.07 4.58
CA GLU A 363 -2.20 11.62 4.70
C GLU A 363 -2.92 11.26 6.00
N TYR A 364 -2.49 11.86 7.09
CA TYR A 364 -3.16 11.78 8.38
C TYR A 364 -4.57 12.37 8.35
N ILE A 365 -4.78 13.41 7.53
CA ILE A 365 -6.09 13.90 7.18
C ILE A 365 -6.91 12.84 6.42
N ALA A 366 -6.33 12.16 5.45
CA ALA A 366 -7.03 11.13 4.67
C ALA A 366 -7.49 9.91 5.51
N TYR A 367 -6.73 9.49 6.53
CA TYR A 367 -7.07 8.33 7.37
C TYR A 367 -7.90 8.65 8.62
N GLY A 368 -7.94 9.92 9.06
CA GLY A 368 -8.61 10.32 10.31
C GLY A 368 -8.58 11.82 10.59
N ALA A 369 -8.72 12.68 9.56
CA ALA A 369 -8.58 14.14 9.62
C ALA A 369 -9.10 14.82 10.86
N GLY A 370 -10.34 14.52 11.24
CA GLY A 370 -10.99 15.25 12.32
C GLY A 370 -10.20 15.17 13.62
N ILE A 371 -9.63 14.01 13.95
CA ILE A 371 -8.94 13.79 15.23
C ILE A 371 -7.59 14.49 15.25
N LEU A 372 -6.83 14.40 14.16
CA LEU A 372 -5.47 14.95 14.12
C LEU A 372 -5.47 16.47 13.96
N VAL A 373 -6.39 17.02 13.17
CA VAL A 373 -6.61 18.49 13.14
C VAL A 373 -7.09 19.00 14.49
N ALA A 374 -7.99 18.27 15.16
CA ALA A 374 -8.45 18.66 16.49
C ALA A 374 -7.30 18.65 17.51
N ALA A 375 -6.49 17.58 17.54
CA ALA A 375 -5.33 17.47 18.42
C ALA A 375 -4.29 18.57 18.14
N SER A 376 -4.00 18.85 16.85
CA SER A 376 -3.02 19.85 16.45
C SER A 376 -3.46 21.27 16.84
N LYS A 377 -4.77 21.55 16.79
CA LYS A 377 -5.37 22.81 17.23
C LYS A 377 -5.73 22.85 18.72
N GLN A 378 -5.49 21.76 19.46
CA GLN A 378 -5.89 21.58 20.85
C GLN A 378 -7.40 21.84 21.09
N ILE A 379 -8.23 21.43 20.14
CA ILE A 379 -9.69 21.50 20.25
C ILE A 379 -10.27 20.09 20.39
N PRO A 380 -11.48 19.94 20.96
CA PRO A 380 -12.16 18.66 21.00
C PRO A 380 -12.48 18.14 19.59
N CYS A 381 -12.24 16.85 19.36
CA CYS A 381 -12.77 16.16 18.18
C CYS A 381 -14.21 15.70 18.47
N VAL A 382 -15.13 15.99 17.56
CA VAL A 382 -16.52 15.51 17.69
C VAL A 382 -16.61 14.07 17.19
N ASP A 383 -17.21 13.20 17.99
CA ASP A 383 -17.41 11.78 17.69
C ASP A 383 -18.55 11.57 16.67
N CYS A 384 -18.30 11.96 15.42
CA CYS A 384 -19.22 11.82 14.30
C CYS A 384 -18.51 11.90 12.95
N ASP A 385 -19.18 11.46 11.89
CA ASP A 385 -18.81 11.76 10.51
C ASP A 385 -20.07 11.99 9.64
N ASN A 386 -19.92 12.18 8.33
CA ASN A 386 -21.04 12.55 7.45
C ASN A 386 -21.64 11.39 6.64
N MET A 387 -21.17 10.16 6.83
CA MET A 387 -21.52 9.02 5.99
C MET A 387 -21.64 7.70 6.76
N GLY A 388 -20.90 7.50 7.85
CA GLY A 388 -20.83 6.23 8.60
C GLY A 388 -20.12 5.09 7.88
N ARG A 389 -19.79 5.29 6.59
CA ARG A 389 -18.96 4.45 5.72
C ARG A 389 -18.36 5.31 4.61
N ALA A 390 -17.54 4.74 3.74
CA ALA A 390 -17.08 5.43 2.54
C ALA A 390 -18.14 5.39 1.42
N PHE A 391 -18.33 6.53 0.75
CA PHE A 391 -19.11 6.70 -0.47
C PHE A 391 -18.30 7.50 -1.51
N PRO A 392 -18.54 7.25 -2.81
CA PRO A 392 -17.67 7.79 -3.86
C PRO A 392 -17.89 9.27 -4.16
N ARG A 393 -19.03 9.86 -3.79
CA ARG A 393 -19.42 11.23 -4.18
C ARG A 393 -19.69 12.16 -3.00
N LEU A 394 -19.55 13.46 -3.22
CA LEU A 394 -19.82 14.47 -2.19
C LEU A 394 -21.29 14.55 -1.81
N ASP A 395 -22.22 14.50 -2.77
CA ASP A 395 -23.67 14.57 -2.56
C ASP A 395 -24.22 13.47 -1.62
N GLN A 396 -23.44 12.43 -1.37
CA GLN A 396 -23.77 11.31 -0.49
C GLN A 396 -23.45 11.59 0.98
N LYS A 397 -22.86 12.74 1.30
CA LYS A 397 -22.67 13.20 2.68
C LYS A 397 -24.02 13.65 3.25
N LEU A 398 -24.33 13.19 4.46
CA LEU A 398 -25.58 13.45 5.15
C LEU A 398 -25.89 14.94 5.31
N LEU A 399 -24.86 15.80 5.49
CA LEU A 399 -25.08 17.25 5.51
C LEU A 399 -25.71 17.78 4.22
N PHE A 400 -25.30 17.30 3.05
CA PHE A 400 -25.81 17.76 1.76
C PHE A 400 -27.13 17.09 1.41
N ILE A 401 -27.31 15.82 1.80
CA ILE A 401 -28.60 15.14 1.73
C ILE A 401 -29.67 15.95 2.48
N ARG A 402 -29.32 16.53 3.65
CA ARG A 402 -30.22 17.34 4.48
C ARG A 402 -30.22 18.83 4.13
N GLY A 403 -29.70 19.21 2.97
CA GLY A 403 -29.81 20.55 2.41
C GLY A 403 -28.84 21.60 2.97
N GLN A 404 -27.76 21.20 3.64
CA GLN A 404 -26.71 22.14 4.03
C GLN A 404 -26.06 22.75 2.78
N ASN A 405 -25.78 24.05 2.82
CA ASN A 405 -25.02 24.73 1.78
C ASN A 405 -23.65 24.09 1.59
N VAL A 406 -23.18 24.00 0.35
CA VAL A 406 -21.88 23.41 -0.02
C VAL A 406 -20.71 24.40 0.11
N THR A 407 -21.00 25.66 0.44
CA THR A 407 -20.03 26.74 0.61
C THR A 407 -20.27 27.51 1.92
N PRO A 408 -19.24 28.15 2.49
CA PRO A 408 -17.86 28.22 1.98
C PRO A 408 -17.11 26.89 2.13
N THR A 409 -16.42 26.45 1.08
CA THR A 409 -15.53 25.28 1.10
C THR A 409 -14.13 25.74 0.72
N CYS A 410 -13.09 25.23 1.37
CA CYS A 410 -11.71 25.50 0.95
C CYS A 410 -10.92 24.22 0.71
N MET A 411 -9.99 24.29 -0.25
CA MET A 411 -9.05 23.23 -0.55
C MET A 411 -7.62 23.80 -0.49
N CYS A 412 -6.70 23.06 0.14
CA CYS A 412 -5.31 23.47 0.31
C CYS A 412 -4.36 22.34 -0.09
N ASP A 413 -3.27 22.67 -0.79
CA ASP A 413 -2.19 21.73 -1.06
C ASP A 413 -1.07 21.78 -0.01
N VAL A 414 -0.04 20.96 -0.23
CA VAL A 414 1.11 20.80 0.68
C VAL A 414 2.04 22.03 0.75
N LEU A 415 1.84 23.00 -0.15
CA LEU A 415 2.62 24.23 -0.21
C LEU A 415 1.86 25.41 0.41
N GLY A 416 0.66 25.16 0.95
CA GLY A 416 -0.20 26.20 1.52
C GLY A 416 -1.01 26.98 0.48
N ARG A 417 -0.97 26.60 -0.81
CA ARG A 417 -1.84 27.24 -1.80
C ARG A 417 -3.28 26.85 -1.52
N THR A 418 -4.08 27.85 -1.16
CA THR A 418 -5.47 27.69 -0.76
C THR A 418 -6.40 28.25 -1.82
N VAL A 419 -7.42 27.47 -2.17
CA VAL A 419 -8.54 27.89 -3.04
C VAL A 419 -9.81 27.90 -2.20
N LEU A 420 -10.53 29.03 -2.23
CA LEU A 420 -11.80 29.20 -1.54
C LEU A 420 -12.95 29.20 -2.56
N TYR A 421 -13.95 28.37 -2.32
CA TYR A 421 -15.17 28.26 -3.10
C TYR A 421 -16.33 28.95 -2.37
N THR A 422 -17.05 29.79 -3.09
CA THR A 422 -18.13 30.64 -2.55
C THR A 422 -19.46 30.39 -3.28
N GLN A 423 -20.55 30.91 -2.73
CA GLN A 423 -21.90 30.70 -3.31
C GLN A 423 -22.04 31.28 -4.72
N GLU A 424 -21.24 32.29 -5.07
CA GLU A 424 -21.21 32.89 -6.41
C GLU A 424 -20.57 31.98 -7.46
N THR A 425 -19.75 31.01 -7.02
CA THR A 425 -18.96 30.14 -7.93
C THR A 425 -19.47 28.71 -7.96
N ILE A 426 -20.09 28.22 -6.89
CA ILE A 426 -20.52 26.82 -6.75
C ILE A 426 -21.94 26.75 -6.19
N ARG A 427 -22.83 26.03 -6.89
CA ARG A 427 -24.26 25.97 -6.55
C ARG A 427 -24.68 24.69 -5.82
N ASN A 428 -24.00 23.58 -6.06
CA ASN A 428 -24.37 22.27 -5.50
C ASN A 428 -23.16 21.35 -5.32
N ALA A 429 -23.39 20.20 -4.69
CA ALA A 429 -22.32 19.27 -4.31
C ALA A 429 -21.64 18.62 -5.52
N GLN A 430 -22.38 18.39 -6.61
CA GLN A 430 -21.83 17.84 -7.84
C GLN A 430 -20.87 18.83 -8.52
N GLU A 431 -21.29 20.09 -8.68
CA GLU A 431 -20.45 21.16 -9.25
C GLU A 431 -19.20 21.41 -8.40
N LEU A 432 -19.36 21.36 -7.06
CA LEU A 432 -18.24 21.44 -6.13
C LEU A 432 -17.26 20.28 -6.37
N GLU A 433 -17.76 19.05 -6.43
CA GLU A 433 -16.95 17.85 -6.61
C GLU A 433 -16.17 17.86 -7.94
N GLU A 434 -16.83 18.19 -9.05
CA GLU A 434 -16.20 18.28 -10.36
C GLU A 434 -15.07 19.31 -10.37
N THR A 435 -15.25 20.43 -9.67
CA THR A 435 -14.26 21.49 -9.55
C THR A 435 -13.10 21.07 -8.64
N LEU A 436 -13.40 20.51 -7.47
CA LEU A 436 -12.40 20.01 -6.53
C LEU A 436 -11.52 18.93 -7.15
N ARG A 437 -12.10 18.00 -7.93
CA ARG A 437 -11.32 16.96 -8.62
C ARG A 437 -10.33 17.54 -9.62
N LYS A 438 -10.73 18.56 -10.39
CA LYS A 438 -9.84 19.26 -11.33
C LYS A 438 -8.72 20.02 -10.61
N GLU A 439 -9.04 20.71 -9.52
CA GLU A 439 -8.03 21.43 -8.74
C GLU A 439 -7.09 20.48 -8.00
N CYS A 440 -7.58 19.35 -7.47
CA CYS A 440 -6.76 18.30 -6.86
C CYS A 440 -5.66 17.79 -7.80
N THR A 441 -5.97 17.66 -9.09
CA THR A 441 -5.01 17.27 -10.13
C THR A 441 -3.86 18.27 -10.24
N LYS A 442 -4.16 19.57 -10.17
CA LYS A 442 -3.15 20.64 -10.12
C LYS A 442 -2.45 20.76 -8.76
N MET A 443 -2.95 20.09 -7.72
CA MET A 443 -2.37 20.09 -6.36
C MET A 443 -1.47 18.87 -6.11
N GLY A 444 -1.17 18.07 -7.14
CA GLY A 444 -0.33 16.87 -7.01
C GLY A 444 -1.13 15.62 -6.61
N LEU A 445 -2.39 15.52 -7.07
CA LEU A 445 -3.31 14.40 -6.82
C LEU A 445 -3.76 14.23 -5.36
N ARG A 446 -3.42 15.18 -4.48
CA ARG A 446 -3.88 15.22 -3.08
C ARG A 446 -4.10 16.66 -2.63
N GLY A 447 -5.06 16.87 -1.73
CA GLY A 447 -5.30 18.17 -1.10
C GLY A 447 -6.19 18.03 0.13
N GLY A 448 -5.95 18.88 1.13
CA GLY A 448 -6.80 19.00 2.31
C GLY A 448 -8.09 19.74 1.96
N LEU A 449 -9.24 19.23 2.41
CA LEU A 449 -10.56 19.79 2.15
C LEU A 449 -11.24 20.19 3.47
N CYS A 450 -11.70 21.43 3.56
CA CYS A 450 -12.56 21.89 4.65
C CYS A 450 -13.94 22.23 4.09
N LEU A 451 -14.95 21.49 4.55
CA LEU A 451 -16.35 21.72 4.21
C LEU A 451 -16.94 22.85 5.08
N PRO A 452 -18.14 23.34 4.74
CA PRO A 452 -18.75 24.46 5.46
C PRO A 452 -18.93 24.17 6.94
N PRO A 453 -18.70 25.16 7.82
CA PRO A 453 -18.85 24.96 9.26
C PRO A 453 -20.30 24.64 9.61
N LEU A 454 -20.47 23.76 10.61
CA LEU A 454 -21.77 23.38 11.16
C LEU A 454 -21.91 23.94 12.57
N THR A 455 -23.11 24.41 12.90
CA THR A 455 -23.50 24.68 14.30
C THR A 455 -23.69 23.38 15.07
N GLY A 456 -23.67 23.43 16.41
CA GLY A 456 -23.87 22.22 17.22
C GLY A 456 -25.21 21.52 16.97
N ASP A 457 -26.30 22.27 16.76
CA ASP A 457 -27.61 21.72 16.39
C ASP A 457 -27.58 21.04 15.01
N GLN A 458 -26.88 21.65 14.05
CA GLN A 458 -26.67 21.03 12.74
C GLN A 458 -25.83 19.76 12.85
N VAL A 459 -24.79 19.70 13.68
CA VAL A 459 -24.03 18.47 13.89
C VAL A 459 -24.94 17.34 14.38
N GLN A 460 -25.81 17.60 15.36
CA GLN A 460 -26.76 16.61 15.90
C GLN A 460 -27.77 16.10 14.86
N LYS A 461 -28.04 16.89 13.83
CA LYS A 461 -28.99 16.53 12.77
C LYS A 461 -28.27 15.99 11.55
N TYR A 462 -27.12 16.52 11.16
CA TYR A 462 -26.57 16.36 9.81
C TYR A 462 -25.43 15.35 9.76
N THR A 463 -25.13 14.66 10.86
CA THR A 463 -24.01 13.71 10.95
C THR A 463 -24.47 12.34 11.42
N VAL A 464 -23.65 11.33 11.15
CA VAL A 464 -23.72 10.00 11.75
C VAL A 464 -22.94 10.05 13.06
N HIS A 465 -23.62 9.81 14.18
CA HIS A 465 -23.02 9.89 15.50
C HIS A 465 -22.19 8.64 15.82
N HIS A 466 -21.19 8.81 16.69
CA HIS A 466 -20.39 7.74 17.28
C HIS A 466 -19.59 6.86 16.31
N SER A 467 -19.30 7.38 15.12
CA SER A 467 -18.55 6.63 14.12
C SER A 467 -17.06 6.50 14.43
N LEU A 468 -16.45 7.50 15.09
CA LEU A 468 -15.07 7.38 15.58
C LEU A 468 -15.01 6.35 16.72
N SER A 469 -16.01 6.36 17.60
CA SER A 469 -16.18 5.32 18.63
C SER A 469 -16.35 3.93 18.02
N LEU A 470 -17.16 3.77 16.96
CA LEU A 470 -17.30 2.50 16.25
C LEU A 470 -15.95 2.02 15.72
N ALA A 471 -15.23 2.87 14.98
CA ALA A 471 -13.92 2.55 14.44
C ALA A 471 -12.93 2.12 15.55
N TRP A 472 -12.96 2.80 16.70
CA TRP A 472 -12.17 2.44 17.87
C TRP A 472 -12.54 1.07 18.43
N PHE A 473 -13.83 0.75 18.58
CA PHE A 473 -14.26 -0.57 19.08
C PHE A 473 -13.89 -1.70 18.12
N LEU A 474 -14.06 -1.50 16.82
CA LEU A 474 -13.66 -2.48 15.79
C LEU A 474 -12.14 -2.71 15.84
N GLY A 475 -11.35 -1.64 15.88
CA GLY A 475 -9.90 -1.72 16.01
C GLY A 475 -9.47 -2.45 17.28
N LYS A 476 -10.04 -2.08 18.44
CA LYS A 476 -9.75 -2.75 19.71
C LYS A 476 -10.12 -4.24 19.67
N ALA A 477 -11.27 -4.59 19.09
CA ALA A 477 -11.71 -5.98 18.98
C ALA A 477 -10.73 -6.81 18.13
N LYS A 478 -10.29 -6.27 16.99
CA LYS A 478 -9.27 -6.87 16.12
C LYS A 478 -7.95 -7.09 16.88
N PHE A 479 -7.40 -6.03 17.50
CA PHE A 479 -6.12 -6.09 18.20
C PHE A 479 -6.14 -6.99 19.44
N SER A 480 -7.27 -7.08 20.14
CA SER A 480 -7.35 -7.90 21.37
C SER A 480 -7.55 -9.39 21.08
N ASN A 481 -7.93 -9.77 19.85
CA ASN A 481 -8.35 -11.12 19.49
C ASN A 481 -7.65 -11.62 18.22
N HIS A 482 -6.32 -11.60 18.17
CA HIS A 482 -5.55 -11.97 16.96
C HIS A 482 -5.99 -13.29 16.30
N ASN A 483 -6.26 -14.35 17.07
CA ASN A 483 -6.65 -15.66 16.53
C ASN A 483 -8.12 -15.76 16.06
N ASN A 484 -8.93 -14.74 16.33
CA ASN A 484 -10.36 -14.73 15.96
C ASN A 484 -10.85 -13.31 15.63
N ALA A 485 -9.97 -12.53 14.98
CA ALA A 485 -10.16 -11.11 14.78
C ALA A 485 -11.44 -10.81 13.99
N ILE A 486 -11.73 -11.63 12.98
CA ILE A 486 -12.89 -11.50 12.10
C ILE A 486 -14.20 -11.63 12.89
N GLN A 487 -14.31 -12.65 13.76
CA GLN A 487 -15.50 -12.83 14.58
C GLN A 487 -15.64 -11.73 15.63
N ALA A 488 -14.53 -11.31 16.24
CA ALA A 488 -14.53 -10.22 17.22
C ALA A 488 -14.97 -8.88 16.59
N VAL A 489 -14.49 -8.57 15.38
CA VAL A 489 -14.88 -7.37 14.61
C VAL A 489 -16.36 -7.42 14.24
N ALA A 490 -16.85 -8.57 13.73
CA ALA A 490 -18.26 -8.74 13.40
C ALA A 490 -19.15 -8.52 14.63
N GLN A 491 -18.78 -9.09 15.78
CA GLN A 491 -19.51 -8.90 17.04
C GLN A 491 -19.49 -7.45 17.52
N ALA A 492 -18.32 -6.78 17.50
CA ALA A 492 -18.18 -5.40 17.93
C ALA A 492 -18.96 -4.41 17.04
N GLY A 493 -19.07 -4.70 15.74
CA GLY A 493 -19.83 -3.90 14.79
C GLY A 493 -21.31 -4.29 14.67
N HIS A 494 -21.78 -5.25 15.47
CA HIS A 494 -23.11 -5.86 15.32
C HIS A 494 -23.39 -6.32 13.88
N GLY A 495 -22.33 -6.73 13.17
CA GLY A 495 -22.36 -7.23 11.82
C GLY A 495 -22.44 -8.74 11.77
N ARG A 496 -22.56 -9.26 10.55
CA ARG A 496 -22.58 -10.69 10.26
C ARG A 496 -21.46 -11.05 9.31
N ILE A 497 -20.92 -12.25 9.48
CA ILE A 497 -20.01 -12.87 8.53
C ILE A 497 -20.88 -13.61 7.50
N VAL A 498 -20.89 -13.13 6.26
CA VAL A 498 -21.66 -13.78 5.18
C VAL A 498 -20.84 -14.85 4.46
N VAL A 499 -19.52 -14.74 4.51
CA VAL A 499 -18.56 -15.76 4.07
C VAL A 499 -17.46 -15.83 5.11
N SER A 500 -17.29 -16.98 5.75
CA SER A 500 -16.18 -17.20 6.69
C SER A 500 -14.90 -17.60 5.97
N ASP A 501 -15.01 -18.31 4.85
CA ASP A 501 -13.88 -18.79 4.08
C ASP A 501 -14.23 -18.88 2.59
N GLY A 502 -13.67 -17.97 1.80
CA GLY A 502 -13.86 -17.91 0.36
C GLY A 502 -12.55 -17.71 -0.39
N LYS A 503 -12.45 -18.25 -1.61
CA LYS A 503 -11.32 -18.01 -2.52
C LYS A 503 -11.75 -17.00 -3.58
N VAL A 504 -11.00 -15.91 -3.74
CA VAL A 504 -11.21 -15.03 -4.89
C VAL A 504 -10.80 -15.77 -6.17
N VAL A 505 -11.74 -15.95 -7.10
CA VAL A 505 -11.52 -16.66 -8.37
C VAL A 505 -11.56 -15.75 -9.59
N SER A 506 -12.07 -14.53 -9.46
CA SER A 506 -11.96 -13.51 -10.49
C SER A 506 -12.02 -12.12 -9.85
N VAL A 507 -11.29 -11.18 -10.44
CA VAL A 507 -11.41 -9.76 -10.14
C VAL A 507 -11.38 -9.00 -11.44
N GLU A 508 -12.50 -8.39 -11.80
CA GLU A 508 -12.61 -7.54 -12.97
C GLU A 508 -12.68 -6.08 -12.54
N ARG A 509 -11.86 -5.24 -13.19
CA ARG A 509 -11.80 -3.81 -12.93
C ARG A 509 -11.82 -3.05 -14.24
N ASN A 510 -12.63 -2.02 -14.28
CA ASN A 510 -12.65 -1.04 -15.35
C ASN A 510 -12.69 0.36 -14.72
N THR A 511 -11.83 1.25 -15.17
CA THR A 511 -11.81 2.62 -14.68
C THR A 511 -12.40 3.53 -15.74
N GLY A 512 -13.43 4.28 -15.36
CA GLY A 512 -14.13 5.19 -16.24
C GLY A 512 -14.82 6.30 -15.45
N ALA A 513 -14.89 7.49 -16.04
CA ALA A 513 -15.53 8.66 -15.42
C ALA A 513 -15.01 9.00 -14.00
N GLY A 514 -13.74 8.70 -13.70
CA GLY A 514 -13.13 8.97 -12.40
C GLY A 514 -13.40 7.91 -11.32
N PHE A 515 -14.05 6.80 -11.64
CA PHE A 515 -14.30 5.71 -10.70
C PHE A 515 -13.73 4.38 -11.20
N VAL A 516 -13.25 3.57 -10.27
CA VAL A 516 -12.91 2.16 -10.51
C VAL A 516 -14.17 1.35 -10.26
N ARG A 517 -14.72 0.74 -11.31
CA ARG A 517 -15.90 -0.11 -11.26
C ARG A 517 -15.53 -1.54 -11.58
N GLY A 518 -16.28 -2.48 -11.04
CA GLY A 518 -16.02 -3.88 -11.32
C GLY A 518 -16.72 -4.80 -10.37
N HIS A 519 -16.27 -6.04 -10.38
CA HIS A 519 -16.77 -7.06 -9.47
C HIS A 519 -15.68 -8.05 -9.08
N VAL A 520 -15.84 -8.60 -7.88
CA VAL A 520 -15.03 -9.70 -7.34
C VAL A 520 -15.91 -10.94 -7.32
N ILE A 521 -15.42 -12.05 -7.86
CA ILE A 521 -16.07 -13.38 -7.77
C ILE A 521 -15.32 -14.21 -6.75
N ILE A 522 -16.07 -14.75 -5.79
CA ILE A 522 -15.57 -15.50 -4.65
C ILE A 522 -16.22 -16.88 -4.67
N ASP A 523 -15.40 -17.91 -4.75
CA ASP A 523 -15.82 -19.30 -4.59
C ASP A 523 -15.94 -19.64 -3.11
N VAL A 524 -17.13 -20.08 -2.72
CA VAL A 524 -17.52 -20.52 -1.38
C VAL A 524 -18.07 -21.94 -1.52
N GLU A 525 -17.20 -22.93 -1.32
CA GLU A 525 -17.54 -24.36 -1.40
C GLU A 525 -18.25 -24.77 -2.71
N GLY A 526 -17.81 -24.21 -3.84
CA GLY A 526 -18.35 -24.49 -5.17
C GLY A 526 -19.50 -23.57 -5.59
N ARG A 527 -19.89 -22.61 -4.74
CA ARG A 527 -20.91 -21.60 -5.06
C ARG A 527 -20.28 -20.22 -5.17
N MET A 528 -20.79 -19.42 -6.11
CA MET A 528 -20.20 -18.13 -6.43
C MET A 528 -20.91 -16.99 -5.71
N LEU A 529 -20.15 -16.22 -4.94
CA LEU A 529 -20.54 -14.91 -4.44
C LEU A 529 -19.91 -13.84 -5.32
N THR A 530 -20.71 -12.94 -5.86
CA THR A 530 -20.27 -11.76 -6.61
C THR A 530 -20.42 -10.51 -5.75
N ILE A 531 -19.36 -9.72 -5.65
CA ILE A 531 -19.40 -8.40 -5.01
C ILE A 531 -19.11 -7.34 -6.06
N ASP A 532 -20.09 -6.49 -6.35
CA ASP A 532 -19.90 -5.33 -7.20
C ASP A 532 -19.37 -4.15 -6.39
N PHE A 533 -18.54 -3.33 -7.04
CA PHE A 533 -17.99 -2.13 -6.44
C PHE A 533 -17.91 -0.96 -7.44
N GLN A 534 -17.94 0.25 -6.88
CA GLN A 534 -17.53 1.50 -7.52
C GLN A 534 -16.68 2.27 -6.51
N ASN A 535 -15.35 2.12 -6.56
CA ASN A 535 -14.37 2.45 -5.51
C ASN A 535 -14.61 1.68 -4.19
N GLU A 536 -15.85 1.64 -3.71
CA GLU A 536 -16.31 0.93 -2.53
C GLU A 536 -17.24 -0.25 -2.89
N ASN A 537 -17.30 -1.27 -2.04
CA ASN A 537 -18.22 -2.39 -2.21
C ASN A 537 -19.68 -1.94 -2.06
N LEU A 538 -20.51 -2.28 -3.03
CA LEU A 538 -21.89 -1.79 -3.14
C LEU A 538 -22.93 -2.89 -3.00
N MET A 539 -22.68 -4.07 -3.57
CA MET A 539 -23.71 -5.11 -3.70
C MET A 539 -23.06 -6.48 -3.61
N ALA A 540 -23.56 -7.33 -2.72
CA ALA A 540 -23.14 -8.71 -2.60
C ALA A 540 -24.29 -9.64 -3.02
N ARG A 541 -24.03 -10.52 -3.98
CA ARG A 541 -25.00 -11.50 -4.51
C ARG A 541 -24.43 -12.89 -4.43
N PHE A 542 -25.17 -13.80 -3.82
CA PHE A 542 -24.89 -15.23 -3.91
C PHE A 542 -25.66 -15.74 -5.12
N GLU A 543 -24.94 -16.14 -6.17
CA GLU A 543 -25.52 -16.36 -7.50
C GLU A 543 -26.33 -15.11 -7.92
N ASP A 544 -27.66 -15.22 -8.01
CA ASP A 544 -28.55 -14.11 -8.37
C ASP A 544 -29.24 -13.44 -7.18
N LYS A 545 -29.10 -13.99 -5.97
CA LYS A 545 -29.78 -13.49 -4.77
C LYS A 545 -28.93 -12.42 -4.08
N VAL A 546 -29.46 -11.19 -4.03
CA VAL A 546 -28.88 -10.12 -3.21
C VAL A 546 -28.93 -10.53 -1.74
N ILE A 547 -27.75 -10.59 -1.11
CA ILE A 547 -27.63 -10.86 0.32
C ILE A 547 -27.36 -9.58 1.11
N ALA A 548 -26.67 -8.59 0.53
CA ALA A 548 -26.39 -7.31 1.15
C ALA A 548 -26.24 -6.24 0.07
N SER A 549 -26.62 -5.01 0.41
CA SER A 549 -26.52 -3.88 -0.50
C SER A 549 -26.22 -2.59 0.27
N VAL A 550 -25.65 -1.63 -0.44
CA VAL A 550 -25.50 -0.26 0.04
C VAL A 550 -26.85 0.32 0.50
N PRO A 551 -26.94 1.09 1.61
CA PRO A 551 -25.87 1.69 2.41
C PRO A 551 -25.13 0.80 3.43
N ASP A 552 -25.45 -0.50 3.57
CA ASP A 552 -24.74 -1.34 4.55
C ASP A 552 -23.25 -1.45 4.21
N LEU A 553 -22.39 -1.55 5.22
CA LEU A 553 -20.96 -1.66 5.01
C LEU A 553 -20.59 -3.11 4.67
N ILE A 554 -20.21 -3.34 3.42
CA ILE A 554 -19.71 -4.63 2.92
C ILE A 554 -18.17 -4.57 2.90
N THR A 555 -17.52 -5.42 3.70
CA THR A 555 -16.07 -5.41 3.88
C THR A 555 -15.47 -6.78 3.57
N LEU A 556 -14.43 -6.76 2.74
CA LEU A 556 -13.57 -7.92 2.48
C LEU A 556 -12.42 -7.91 3.48
N VAL A 557 -12.10 -9.07 4.05
CA VAL A 557 -11.04 -9.20 5.05
C VAL A 557 -10.20 -10.43 4.71
N GLU A 558 -8.88 -10.33 4.79
CA GLU A 558 -7.99 -11.48 4.59
C GLU A 558 -8.14 -12.47 5.76
N GLN A 559 -8.25 -13.76 5.43
CA GLN A 559 -8.69 -14.80 6.38
C GLN A 559 -7.75 -14.95 7.59
N ASP A 560 -6.43 -14.88 7.38
CA ASP A 560 -5.45 -15.21 8.41
C ASP A 560 -5.12 -14.01 9.31
N SER A 561 -4.94 -12.83 8.72
CA SER A 561 -4.56 -11.61 9.46
C SER A 561 -5.75 -10.82 10.00
N GLY A 562 -6.93 -10.98 9.42
CA GLY A 562 -8.05 -10.08 9.70
C GLY A 562 -7.86 -8.66 9.16
N GLU A 563 -6.92 -8.44 8.23
CA GLU A 563 -6.72 -7.15 7.57
C GLU A 563 -7.79 -6.86 6.51
N PRO A 564 -8.37 -5.64 6.48
CA PRO A 564 -9.34 -5.28 5.46
C PRO A 564 -8.67 -5.17 4.08
N LEU A 565 -9.34 -5.71 3.06
CA LEU A 565 -8.93 -5.62 1.67
C LEU A 565 -9.77 -4.56 0.94
N SER A 566 -9.09 -3.61 0.32
CA SER A 566 -9.72 -2.64 -0.58
C SER A 566 -10.01 -3.25 -1.95
N THR A 567 -10.87 -2.58 -2.72
CA THR A 567 -11.17 -2.95 -4.11
C THR A 567 -9.93 -2.91 -5.02
N GLU A 568 -8.88 -2.17 -4.63
CA GLU A 568 -7.59 -2.11 -5.32
C GLU A 568 -6.61 -3.22 -4.90
N THR A 569 -6.71 -3.71 -3.66
CA THR A 569 -5.75 -4.67 -3.10
C THR A 569 -6.20 -6.12 -3.20
N VAL A 570 -7.51 -6.38 -3.37
CA VAL A 570 -8.03 -7.75 -3.57
C VAL A 570 -7.44 -8.39 -4.83
N LYS A 571 -6.96 -9.62 -4.76
CA LYS A 571 -6.33 -10.33 -5.89
C LYS A 571 -6.91 -11.72 -6.06
N TYR A 572 -6.75 -12.27 -7.27
CA TYR A 572 -7.03 -13.69 -7.53
C TYR A 572 -6.26 -14.56 -6.53
N GLY A 573 -6.92 -15.61 -6.03
CA GLY A 573 -6.35 -16.57 -5.10
C GLY A 573 -6.38 -16.16 -3.63
N CYS A 574 -6.69 -14.89 -3.30
CA CYS A 574 -6.83 -14.46 -1.91
C CYS A 574 -7.86 -15.30 -1.16
N ARG A 575 -7.51 -15.73 0.05
CA ARG A 575 -8.43 -16.34 1.01
C ARG A 575 -9.02 -15.24 1.89
N ILE A 576 -10.34 -15.13 1.87
CA ILE A 576 -11.04 -13.98 2.45
C ILE A 576 -12.28 -14.39 3.22
N SER A 577 -12.65 -13.55 4.17
CA SER A 577 -13.98 -13.49 4.76
C SER A 577 -14.71 -12.22 4.28
N VAL A 578 -16.04 -12.30 4.23
CA VAL A 578 -16.89 -11.16 3.88
C VAL A 578 -17.76 -10.82 5.07
N LEU A 579 -17.65 -9.58 5.56
CA LEU A 579 -18.45 -9.05 6.65
C LEU A 579 -19.45 -8.03 6.11
N VAL A 580 -20.64 -8.01 6.72
CA VAL A 580 -21.68 -7.02 6.45
C VAL A 580 -22.10 -6.40 7.77
N LEU A 581 -21.89 -5.09 7.91
CA LEU A 581 -22.32 -4.30 9.07
C LEU A 581 -23.54 -3.45 8.67
N PRO A 582 -24.58 -3.39 9.52
CA PRO A 582 -25.80 -2.64 9.22
C PRO A 582 -25.53 -1.14 9.10
N ALA A 583 -26.18 -0.50 8.13
CA ALA A 583 -26.11 0.96 7.97
C ALA A 583 -26.71 1.70 9.17
N PRO A 584 -26.14 2.86 9.57
CA PRO A 584 -26.76 3.73 10.57
C PRO A 584 -28.17 4.18 10.16
N GLU A 585 -29.08 4.33 11.12
CA GLU A 585 -30.47 4.77 10.86
C GLU A 585 -30.55 6.07 10.05
N ALA A 586 -29.61 7.00 10.28
CA ALA A 586 -29.56 8.26 9.55
C ALA A 586 -29.37 8.09 8.03
N MET A 587 -28.79 6.96 7.59
CA MET A 587 -28.50 6.63 6.18
C MET A 587 -29.56 5.72 5.55
N THR A 588 -30.52 5.19 6.31
CA THR A 588 -31.58 4.29 5.82
C THR A 588 -32.94 4.98 5.67
N THR A 589 -33.01 6.30 5.89
CA THR A 589 -34.21 7.09 5.64
C THR A 589 -34.56 7.12 4.14
N GLN A 590 -35.84 7.30 3.81
CA GLN A 590 -36.27 7.43 2.40
C GLN A 590 -35.59 8.59 1.65
N GLU A 591 -35.21 9.65 2.36
CA GLU A 591 -34.45 10.77 1.79
C GLU A 591 -33.01 10.34 1.46
N ALA A 592 -32.31 9.73 2.42
CA ALA A 592 -30.93 9.29 2.23
C ALA A 592 -30.81 8.20 1.15
N LEU A 593 -31.74 7.23 1.12
CA LEU A 593 -31.74 6.14 0.15
C LEU A 593 -31.82 6.59 -1.31
N LYS A 594 -32.30 7.81 -1.59
CA LYS A 594 -32.25 8.40 -2.95
C LYS A 594 -30.82 8.66 -3.44
N TYR A 595 -29.87 8.87 -2.52
CA TYR A 595 -28.47 9.18 -2.81
C TYR A 595 -27.53 8.01 -2.53
N VAL A 596 -27.84 7.20 -1.51
CA VAL A 596 -26.97 6.11 -1.04
C VAL A 596 -27.57 4.72 -1.17
N GLY A 597 -28.84 4.58 -1.57
CA GLY A 597 -29.47 3.29 -1.80
C GLY A 597 -29.05 2.64 -3.12
N PRO A 598 -29.43 1.38 -3.37
CA PRO A 598 -28.98 0.64 -4.55
C PRO A 598 -29.39 1.32 -5.88
N SER A 599 -30.58 1.91 -5.93
CA SER A 599 -31.06 2.64 -7.11
C SER A 599 -30.19 3.85 -7.48
N ALA A 600 -29.57 4.52 -6.50
CA ALA A 600 -28.65 5.63 -6.72
C ALA A 600 -27.34 5.20 -7.42
N PHE A 601 -27.06 3.90 -7.44
CA PHE A 601 -25.94 3.29 -8.15
C PHE A 601 -26.38 2.52 -9.41
N GLY A 602 -27.66 2.63 -9.80
CA GLY A 602 -28.20 1.98 -11.00
C GLY A 602 -28.67 0.54 -10.80
N TYR A 603 -28.77 0.05 -9.55
CA TYR A 603 -29.33 -1.27 -9.28
C TYR A 603 -30.85 -1.21 -9.20
N ASN A 604 -31.53 -2.08 -9.94
CA ASN A 604 -32.97 -2.29 -9.82
C ASN A 604 -33.28 -3.19 -8.61
N HIS A 605 -33.03 -2.68 -7.40
CA HIS A 605 -33.24 -3.39 -6.13
C HIS A 605 -33.62 -2.40 -5.02
N ASP A 606 -34.68 -2.70 -4.28
CA ASP A 606 -35.03 -1.95 -3.08
C ASP A 606 -34.09 -2.31 -1.93
N TYR A 607 -33.73 -1.33 -1.10
CA TYR A 607 -32.88 -1.57 0.05
C TYR A 607 -33.59 -2.47 1.08
N ILE A 608 -32.93 -3.57 1.46
CA ILE A 608 -33.37 -4.49 2.51
C ILE A 608 -32.25 -4.61 3.54
N PRO A 609 -32.47 -4.16 4.80
CA PRO A 609 -31.43 -4.23 5.82
C PRO A 609 -31.09 -5.69 6.19
N PRO A 610 -29.80 -6.03 6.37
CA PRO A 610 -29.32 -7.37 6.65
C PRO A 610 -29.57 -7.78 8.11
N SER A 611 -29.69 -6.79 8.99
CA SER A 611 -29.94 -6.90 10.43
C SER A 611 -30.40 -5.55 10.98
N TYR A 612 -30.86 -5.53 12.23
CA TYR A 612 -31.17 -4.29 12.93
C TYR A 612 -29.88 -3.52 13.29
N TYR A 613 -29.91 -2.20 13.12
CA TYR A 613 -28.81 -1.33 13.53
C TYR A 613 -28.84 -1.13 15.06
N VAL A 614 -27.70 -1.36 15.73
CA VAL A 614 -27.56 -1.07 17.15
C VAL A 614 -26.80 0.23 17.32
N PRO A 615 -27.37 1.26 17.97
CA PRO A 615 -26.67 2.51 18.22
C PRO A 615 -25.35 2.30 18.96
N VAL A 616 -24.29 2.88 18.41
CA VAL A 616 -22.94 2.78 18.96
C VAL A 616 -22.84 3.66 20.21
N LYS A 617 -22.30 3.11 21.28
CA LYS A 617 -22.01 3.88 22.51
C LYS A 617 -20.75 4.73 22.31
N SER A 618 -20.67 5.90 22.93
CA SER A 618 -19.41 6.65 22.91
C SER A 618 -18.33 5.95 23.72
N VAL A 619 -17.09 5.93 23.23
CA VAL A 619 -15.90 5.51 23.99
C VAL A 619 -15.76 6.32 25.27
N TRP A 620 -16.10 7.62 25.23
CA TRP A 620 -16.08 8.48 26.40
C TRP A 620 -17.00 7.95 27.50
N ASP A 621 -18.23 7.59 27.14
CA ASP A 621 -19.22 7.11 28.10
C ASP A 621 -18.86 5.74 28.70
N VAL A 622 -18.26 4.86 27.90
CA VAL A 622 -17.90 3.51 28.34
C VAL A 622 -16.70 3.52 29.29
N TYR A 623 -15.69 4.36 29.05
CA TYR A 623 -14.41 4.29 29.78
C TYR A 623 -14.16 5.46 30.74
N TYR A 624 -14.73 6.64 30.49
CA TYR A 624 -14.36 7.86 31.20
C TYR A 624 -15.52 8.50 31.96
N ASN A 625 -16.76 8.32 31.51
CA ASN A 625 -17.96 8.88 32.14
C ASN A 625 -18.67 7.89 33.08
N LYS A 626 -17.95 6.98 33.75
CA LYS A 626 -18.57 6.18 34.82
C LYS A 626 -18.86 7.11 36.00
N PRO A 627 -20.12 7.18 36.50
CA PRO A 627 -20.36 7.85 37.77
C PRO A 627 -19.46 7.19 38.81
N SER A 628 -18.74 8.02 39.57
CA SER A 628 -18.02 7.58 40.75
C SER A 628 -18.99 6.79 41.62
N ILE A 629 -18.85 5.46 41.61
CA ILE A 629 -19.49 4.63 42.63
C ILE A 629 -18.89 5.12 43.93
N SER A 630 -19.69 5.84 44.71
CA SER A 630 -19.36 6.25 46.06
C SER A 630 -18.75 5.05 46.76
N HIS A 631 -17.46 5.14 47.08
CA HIS A 631 -16.82 4.20 47.98
C HIS A 631 -17.52 4.34 49.34
N ASN A 632 -18.57 3.54 49.55
CA ASN A 632 -18.89 3.10 50.89
C ASN A 632 -17.72 2.21 51.30
N THR A 633 -16.86 2.79 52.12
CA THR A 633 -15.88 2.10 52.93
C THR A 633 -16.59 1.03 53.76
N SER A 634 -16.58 -0.20 53.27
CA SER A 634 -16.52 -1.38 54.10
C SER A 634 -15.31 -2.18 53.65
N VAL A 635 -14.22 -1.99 54.40
CA VAL A 635 -13.01 -2.80 54.34
C VAL A 635 -13.41 -4.27 54.40
N VAL A 636 -13.16 -5.02 53.34
CA VAL A 636 -12.90 -6.45 53.42
C VAL A 636 -11.57 -6.66 52.73
N ASN A 637 -10.54 -6.80 53.55
CA ASN A 637 -9.28 -7.43 53.17
C ASN A 637 -9.60 -8.78 52.55
N ASP A 638 -9.05 -9.07 51.38
CA ASP A 638 -8.46 -10.38 51.15
C ASP A 638 -7.31 -10.27 50.14
N ASN A 639 -6.12 -10.57 50.67
CA ASN A 639 -4.87 -10.76 49.97
C ASN A 639 -5.00 -11.92 48.98
N ILE A 640 -4.54 -11.75 47.73
CA ILE A 640 -3.96 -12.87 46.97
C ILE A 640 -2.76 -12.35 46.16
N ASN A 641 -1.61 -12.95 46.46
CA ASN A 641 -0.33 -12.91 45.73
C ASN A 641 -0.46 -13.43 44.30
#